data_AF-A0A3D2X0Q3-F1
#
_entry.id   AF-A0A3D2X0Q3-F1
#
_cell.length_a   1.000
_cell.length_b   1.000
_cell.length_c   1.000
_cell.angle_alpha   90.00
_cell.angle_beta   90.00
_cell.angle_gamma   90.00
#
_symmetry.space_group_name_H-M   'P 1'
#
loop_
_entity.id
_entity.type
_entity.pdbx_description
1 polymer ?
#
loop_
_entity_poly.entity_id
_entity_poly.type
_entity_poly.pdbx_seq_one_letter_code
_entity_poly.pdbx_strand_id
1 'polypeptide(L)'
;MNIYVRLNHLSNSFSMTRKLYWHLSFILNPNRLNFIRLSRVVNFVLENFVKKSNRTAIEISGFVFVSLFLAGCATMSVQKPRYDYSGMDRKIKIIHKKAEAFARQCVQKGEPVQMSAWLRVDSVRVDKPNRHVHIYFNRIFGEIPYRQGNVKQVYSAMKKQLGWRYRNYNLTIYSKAFPVEELVPNYYRENQNELDRSRLSPKTDRPLPIVRNISKPWQATHGLNQRNIALWHSHGWYYENKLNRWEWQRARVFQIVEDLFPMSFTVPYLIPMLENAGANVFVPRERDLQTNEVIVDFDSSSTPDSYFEIQRNDSIIFCSGSDSSGFAIGDPPYKAGVNPFLQGAYRYIASDTAATAEIHFIPEIPVAGNYAVTIAYKSLDNSIDDAYYTVYHAGGKTEFLVNQQIGGGTWIYLGTFNFKAGKNPGAGKVVLTNRSKQPGKIVTADAVRFGGGMGNISRGGQISRRPRYAEAARYYLQYAGMPDTLVFSFNGDSVDYNDDYQCRGEWVNYLKGAPYGPNKNRDEKGLGIPVDLSFAFHTDAGRSRNGRVIGTLSIYNTDGADTTLKFPDGQSRLANRDLADILQTQIVEDIQAKYDPLWNRRALWDRGYSEAWRPNMPAVLLELLSHHNFLDMKFGNDPRFRFDASRSIYKAFLRFLAVQHQTDYVVQPLPVSHFRAEFVDGKNVRLRWKPVHDPLELTAMPDKYILYIRLEDEDFDNGKLVNSNNVYLRNIRPGVIYSFKVTAVNAGGESFPSEILSVCYQDSSTKPVLIINGFDRIAPPATIETDKYLGFANFWDQGVPDGYDLTYVGDQYDLLADSPWLDDDSPGHGASNADYECTVIAGNTHDFVYNHGKSIRSAGYSFVSVSDEAVMDGAVDLAKYDIVDIIMGEEKLTDGPKPFLEKQFEVFPVSLQESLKTYCQSGGSIFISGAYIGTDPFVNVQDDSASIRFVMDNLKYKWRTDHAVKTGGVYSVDSLFMPFGNSFEFNTQLNPRLYAAESPDAIEPVDSTAITILRYRENNTSAAVGFKGDYRVVAFGFPFETIPDQGKRDEVMRAVLNYLKLR
;
A
#
# COMPACT_ATOMS: atom_id res chain seq x y z
N MET A 1 10.71 42.74 -37.19
CA MET A 1 11.53 43.96 -37.34
C MET A 1 12.96 43.52 -37.63
N ASN A 2 13.48 43.74 -38.85
CA ASN A 2 14.86 43.52 -39.35
C ASN A 2 15.50 42.12 -39.11
N ILE A 3 15.78 41.18 -40.05
CA ILE A 3 15.98 41.08 -41.53
C ILE A 3 17.43 41.27 -42.08
N TYR A 4 18.07 40.13 -42.45
CA TYR A 4 19.14 39.89 -43.48
C TYR A 4 20.53 40.59 -43.29
N VAL A 5 21.66 40.30 -43.98
CA VAL A 5 22.09 39.52 -45.19
C VAL A 5 23.48 38.84 -44.91
N ARG A 6 23.97 37.66 -45.36
CA ARG A 6 23.56 36.50 -46.23
C ARG A 6 24.02 36.47 -47.73
N LEU A 7 25.20 35.90 -48.10
CA LEU A 7 25.43 34.99 -49.29
C LEU A 7 26.90 34.59 -49.69
N ASN A 8 26.96 33.57 -50.60
CA ASN A 8 28.06 33.06 -51.49
C ASN A 8 29.14 32.12 -50.90
N HIS A 9 29.58 31.02 -51.57
CA HIS A 9 29.28 30.47 -52.92
C HIS A 9 29.09 28.92 -52.93
N LEU A 10 28.93 28.30 -54.12
CA LEU A 10 28.41 26.94 -54.35
C LEU A 10 29.41 26.00 -55.06
N SER A 11 29.27 24.67 -54.91
CA SER A 11 28.99 23.77 -56.06
C SER A 11 28.78 22.27 -55.74
N ASN A 12 27.60 21.76 -56.12
CA ASN A 12 27.30 20.45 -56.73
C ASN A 12 27.47 19.10 -55.98
N SER A 13 26.66 18.13 -56.45
CA SER A 13 26.47 16.76 -55.99
C SER A 13 26.72 15.75 -57.13
N PHE A 14 26.67 14.42 -56.89
CA PHE A 14 25.85 13.46 -57.69
C PHE A 14 25.90 11.99 -57.18
N SER A 15 24.73 11.33 -57.22
CA SER A 15 24.45 9.89 -57.48
C SER A 15 25.29 8.72 -56.88
N MET A 16 24.64 7.99 -55.97
CA MET A 16 24.26 6.56 -56.09
C MET A 16 25.19 5.52 -56.76
N THR A 17 25.58 4.52 -55.95
CA THR A 17 25.60 3.05 -56.21
C THR A 17 26.13 2.45 -57.52
N ARG A 18 27.05 1.47 -57.39
CA ARG A 18 27.00 0.19 -58.14
C ARG A 18 27.54 -0.99 -57.32
N LYS A 19 27.04 -2.21 -57.63
CA LYS A 19 27.37 -3.49 -56.97
C LYS A 19 28.41 -4.30 -57.79
N LEU A 20 28.82 -5.44 -57.22
CA LEU A 20 29.64 -6.54 -57.77
C LEU A 20 31.15 -6.21 -57.83
N TYR A 21 32.07 -6.94 -57.16
CA TYR A 21 32.41 -8.39 -57.10
C TYR A 21 33.63 -8.71 -58.00
N TRP A 22 34.37 -9.76 -57.62
CA TRP A 22 35.57 -10.42 -58.21
C TRP A 22 36.84 -10.28 -57.34
N HIS A 23 37.62 -11.35 -57.06
CA HIS A 23 37.33 -12.80 -57.12
C HIS A 23 38.35 -13.63 -56.29
N LEU A 24 37.89 -14.77 -55.77
CA LEU A 24 38.59 -15.98 -55.27
C LEU A 24 40.06 -15.97 -54.73
N SER A 25 40.17 -16.31 -53.43
CA SER A 25 40.90 -17.50 -52.88
C SER A 25 42.47 -17.56 -52.94
N PHE A 26 43.23 -18.56 -52.43
CA PHE A 26 42.92 -19.92 -51.93
C PHE A 26 44.07 -20.60 -51.10
N ILE A 27 43.75 -21.48 -50.11
CA ILE A 27 44.54 -22.58 -49.44
C ILE A 27 45.92 -22.20 -48.77
N LEU A 28 46.29 -22.60 -47.53
CA LEU A 28 46.56 -23.98 -47.04
C LEU A 28 46.37 -24.20 -45.50
N ASN A 29 45.38 -25.04 -45.20
CA ASN A 29 45.22 -26.04 -44.11
C ASN A 29 46.27 -26.15 -42.94
N PRO A 30 45.85 -26.05 -41.65
CA PRO A 30 46.70 -26.33 -40.49
C PRO A 30 46.57 -27.77 -39.95
N ASN A 31 47.69 -28.47 -39.69
CA ASN A 31 47.71 -29.72 -38.91
C ASN A 31 49.12 -30.15 -38.45
N ARG A 32 49.48 -29.95 -37.16
CA ARG A 32 50.29 -30.86 -36.28
C ARG A 32 50.83 -30.20 -34.98
N LEU A 33 51.13 -31.06 -33.99
CA LEU A 33 52.09 -30.91 -32.86
C LEU A 33 51.73 -30.07 -31.60
N ASN A 34 50.98 -30.72 -30.71
CA ASN A 34 51.30 -31.01 -29.29
C ASN A 34 51.75 -29.92 -28.27
N PHE A 35 51.04 -29.92 -27.13
CA PHE A 35 51.46 -29.41 -25.81
C PHE A 35 52.66 -30.18 -25.22
N ILE A 36 53.49 -29.51 -24.39
CA ILE A 36 54.07 -30.10 -23.16
C ILE A 36 54.62 -29.01 -22.20
N ARG A 37 54.43 -29.21 -20.88
CA ARG A 37 55.05 -28.53 -19.71
C ARG A 37 55.06 -26.98 -19.64
N LEU A 38 54.24 -26.44 -18.73
CA LEU A 38 54.45 -25.10 -18.16
C LEU A 38 54.21 -25.13 -16.63
N SER A 39 55.27 -25.30 -15.85
CA SER A 39 55.17 -25.50 -14.39
C SER A 39 56.46 -25.14 -13.62
N ARG A 40 57.02 -23.93 -13.82
CA ARG A 40 58.17 -23.44 -13.02
C ARG A 40 58.44 -21.92 -12.97
N VAL A 41 57.47 -21.07 -13.33
CA VAL A 41 57.67 -19.59 -13.41
C VAL A 41 56.93 -18.79 -12.32
N VAL A 42 55.88 -19.35 -11.71
CA VAL A 42 54.99 -18.62 -10.78
C VAL A 42 55.68 -18.25 -9.45
N ASN A 43 56.63 -19.05 -8.97
CA ASN A 43 57.23 -18.90 -7.64
C ASN A 43 58.46 -17.95 -7.58
N PHE A 44 58.63 -17.02 -8.53
CA PHE A 44 59.75 -16.05 -8.51
C PHE A 44 59.30 -14.59 -8.41
N VAL A 45 57.99 -14.30 -8.54
CA VAL A 45 57.47 -12.92 -8.68
C VAL A 45 56.90 -12.35 -7.37
N LEU A 46 56.67 -13.20 -6.35
CA LEU A 46 55.90 -12.83 -5.14
C LEU A 46 56.72 -12.32 -3.94
N GLU A 47 58.06 -12.25 -3.99
CA GLU A 47 58.90 -11.89 -2.83
C GLU A 47 59.59 -10.51 -2.92
N ASN A 48 59.41 -9.72 -3.99
CA ASN A 48 60.24 -8.52 -4.24
C ASN A 48 59.48 -7.23 -4.58
N PHE A 49 58.35 -6.93 -3.91
CA PHE A 49 57.65 -5.63 -4.10
C PHE A 49 57.14 -4.97 -2.81
N VAL A 50 58.07 -4.49 -1.95
CA VAL A 50 57.75 -3.53 -0.88
C VAL A 50 58.88 -2.48 -0.73
N LYS A 51 58.73 -1.30 -1.38
CA LYS A 51 59.17 0.04 -0.89
C LYS A 51 59.03 1.18 -1.94
N LYS A 52 58.77 2.40 -1.43
CA LYS A 52 58.97 3.74 -2.04
C LYS A 52 58.11 4.20 -3.25
N SER A 53 56.95 4.77 -2.92
CA SER A 53 56.58 6.21 -3.14
C SER A 53 56.77 6.93 -4.49
N ASN A 54 55.68 7.61 -4.89
CA ASN A 54 55.56 8.94 -5.54
C ASN A 54 55.31 9.10 -7.07
N ARG A 55 54.10 9.62 -7.32
CA ARG A 55 53.67 10.62 -8.32
C ARG A 55 53.42 10.25 -9.80
N THR A 56 52.13 10.33 -10.14
CA THR A 56 51.50 10.82 -11.40
C THR A 56 51.71 10.06 -12.72
N ALA A 57 50.74 9.16 -12.97
CA ALA A 57 49.82 9.15 -14.12
C ALA A 57 50.35 9.19 -15.58
N ILE A 58 49.94 8.20 -16.38
CA ILE A 58 48.89 8.34 -17.42
C ILE A 58 48.54 6.97 -18.06
N GLU A 59 47.23 6.75 -18.28
CA GLU A 59 46.58 5.76 -19.20
C GLU A 59 46.75 4.22 -19.05
N ILE A 60 45.86 3.54 -19.79
CA ILE A 60 45.74 2.09 -20.10
C ILE A 60 45.49 1.12 -18.93
N SER A 61 44.21 0.88 -18.60
CA SER A 61 43.60 -0.48 -18.67
C SER A 61 42.12 -0.52 -18.24
N GLY A 62 41.21 -0.01 -19.07
CA GLY A 62 39.76 -0.26 -18.94
C GLY A 62 39.25 -1.13 -20.08
N PHE A 63 39.23 -2.46 -19.94
CA PHE A 63 38.66 -3.37 -20.96
C PHE A 63 38.31 -4.80 -20.48
N VAL A 64 37.59 -4.94 -19.36
CA VAL A 64 36.86 -6.18 -19.02
C VAL A 64 35.46 -5.81 -18.51
N PHE A 65 34.44 -6.58 -18.92
CA PHE A 65 32.99 -6.33 -18.76
C PHE A 65 32.36 -5.28 -19.68
N VAL A 66 31.99 -5.72 -20.89
CA VAL A 66 30.63 -5.66 -21.49
C VAL A 66 30.70 -6.34 -22.87
N SER A 67 29.99 -7.46 -23.04
CA SER A 67 29.58 -8.05 -24.34
C SER A 67 28.91 -9.42 -24.13
N LEU A 68 27.59 -9.41 -24.03
CA LEU A 68 26.75 -10.61 -24.19
C LEU A 68 25.69 -10.30 -25.25
N PHE A 69 25.42 -11.28 -26.12
CA PHE A 69 24.58 -11.21 -27.34
C PHE A 69 25.15 -10.42 -28.53
N LEU A 70 25.66 -11.15 -29.52
CA LEU A 70 24.92 -11.48 -30.74
C LEU A 70 25.49 -12.76 -31.37
N ALA A 71 24.80 -13.38 -32.34
CA ALA A 71 25.03 -14.77 -32.75
C ALA A 71 25.67 -14.93 -34.15
N GLY A 72 26.50 -15.97 -34.32
CA GLY A 72 27.14 -16.30 -35.62
C GLY A 72 27.78 -17.71 -35.64
N CYS A 73 27.29 -18.58 -36.51
CA CYS A 73 27.52 -20.03 -36.59
C CYS A 73 28.94 -20.62 -36.45
N ALA A 74 28.96 -21.83 -35.87
CA ALA A 74 29.77 -22.99 -36.28
C ALA A 74 31.31 -22.99 -36.07
N THR A 75 31.73 -23.24 -34.82
CA THR A 75 32.73 -24.30 -34.57
C THR A 75 32.15 -25.31 -33.58
N MET A 76 32.23 -26.61 -33.89
CA MET A 76 31.86 -27.66 -32.92
C MET A 76 32.95 -27.83 -31.86
N SER A 77 32.96 -26.95 -30.86
CA SER A 77 33.61 -27.29 -29.60
C SER A 77 32.86 -28.49 -28.99
N VAL A 78 33.59 -29.54 -28.65
CA VAL A 78 33.01 -30.67 -27.92
C VAL A 78 32.71 -30.17 -26.51
N GLN A 79 31.46 -29.76 -26.26
CA GLN A 79 31.00 -29.43 -24.92
C GLN A 79 31.36 -30.60 -23.99
N LYS A 80 32.16 -30.32 -22.96
CA LYS A 80 32.37 -31.28 -21.87
C LYS A 80 30.97 -31.68 -21.34
N PRO A 81 30.71 -32.98 -21.12
CA PRO A 81 29.39 -33.41 -20.65
C PRO A 81 29.05 -32.68 -19.35
N ARG A 82 27.81 -32.19 -19.23
CA ARG A 82 27.32 -31.38 -18.09
C ARG A 82 27.46 -32.08 -16.73
N TYR A 83 27.71 -33.39 -16.73
CA TYR A 83 27.97 -34.23 -15.58
C TYR A 83 29.15 -35.15 -15.91
N ASP A 84 30.03 -35.39 -14.94
CA ASP A 84 30.94 -36.53 -15.04
C ASP A 84 30.17 -37.83 -14.74
N TYR A 85 30.42 -38.85 -15.56
CA TYR A 85 29.87 -40.19 -15.37
C TYR A 85 30.96 -41.24 -15.11
N SER A 86 32.21 -40.83 -14.83
CA SER A 86 33.35 -41.74 -14.61
C SER A 86 33.09 -42.68 -13.43
N GLY A 87 32.76 -42.15 -12.26
CA GLY A 87 32.51 -42.89 -11.01
C GLY A 87 31.10 -43.48 -10.81
N MET A 88 30.22 -43.45 -11.82
CA MET A 88 28.82 -43.91 -11.67
C MET A 88 28.63 -45.40 -12.03
N ASP A 89 28.01 -46.17 -11.11
CA ASP A 89 27.47 -47.52 -11.37
C ASP A 89 26.61 -47.54 -12.64
N ARG A 90 26.69 -48.63 -13.42
CA ARG A 90 26.03 -48.76 -14.73
C ARG A 90 24.51 -48.50 -14.69
N LYS A 91 23.80 -48.88 -13.62
CA LYS A 91 22.36 -48.57 -13.44
C LYS A 91 22.15 -47.09 -13.13
N ILE A 92 22.93 -46.52 -12.20
CA ILE A 92 22.87 -45.09 -11.84
C ILE A 92 23.11 -44.23 -13.10
N LYS A 93 24.17 -44.52 -13.86
CA LYS A 93 24.55 -43.87 -15.11
C LYS A 93 23.47 -43.92 -16.20
N ILE A 94 22.68 -45.00 -16.26
CA ILE A 94 21.52 -45.11 -17.16
C ILE A 94 20.36 -44.23 -16.67
N ILE A 95 20.00 -44.32 -15.40
CA ILE A 95 18.90 -43.55 -14.80
C ILE A 95 19.19 -42.05 -14.86
N HIS A 96 20.41 -41.62 -14.55
CA HIS A 96 20.84 -40.23 -14.60
C HIS A 96 20.70 -39.64 -16.02
N LYS A 97 21.07 -40.38 -17.07
CA LYS A 97 20.87 -39.95 -18.47
C LYS A 97 19.40 -39.87 -18.86
N LYS A 98 18.52 -40.68 -18.24
CA LYS A 98 17.06 -40.56 -18.39
C LYS A 98 16.49 -39.36 -17.65
N ALA A 99 16.92 -39.10 -16.42
CA ALA A 99 16.53 -37.93 -15.62
C ALA A 99 16.98 -36.61 -16.28
N GLU A 100 18.18 -36.59 -16.86
CA GLU A 100 18.70 -35.47 -17.65
C GLU A 100 17.87 -35.22 -18.92
N ALA A 101 17.44 -36.28 -19.61
CA ALA A 101 16.57 -36.16 -20.77
C ALA A 101 15.15 -35.71 -20.40
N PHE A 102 14.65 -36.09 -19.22
CA PHE A 102 13.40 -35.55 -18.65
C PHE A 102 13.55 -34.05 -18.31
N ALA A 103 14.64 -33.64 -17.64
CA ALA A 103 14.91 -32.23 -17.35
C ALA A 103 15.02 -31.38 -18.63
N ARG A 104 15.66 -31.89 -19.70
CA ARG A 104 15.65 -31.25 -21.02
C ARG A 104 14.23 -31.07 -21.56
N GLN A 105 13.34 -32.06 -21.40
CA GLN A 105 11.95 -31.97 -21.84
C GLN A 105 11.19 -30.84 -21.09
N CYS A 106 11.34 -30.77 -19.76
CA CYS A 106 10.71 -29.73 -18.92
C CYS A 106 11.16 -28.30 -19.32
N VAL A 107 12.45 -28.15 -19.65
CA VAL A 107 13.03 -26.86 -20.06
C VAL A 107 12.68 -26.48 -21.50
N GLN A 108 12.82 -27.41 -22.44
CA GLN A 108 12.74 -27.13 -23.89
C GLN A 108 11.33 -27.23 -24.48
N LYS A 109 10.39 -27.89 -23.78
CA LYS A 109 9.00 -28.09 -24.25
C LYS A 109 7.92 -27.66 -23.26
N GLY A 110 8.28 -27.36 -22.02
CA GLY A 110 7.30 -27.18 -20.95
C GLY A 110 6.65 -28.47 -20.43
N GLU A 111 7.10 -29.64 -20.90
CA GLU A 111 6.46 -30.93 -20.63
C GLU A 111 7.22 -31.76 -19.58
N PRO A 112 6.56 -32.34 -18.55
CA PRO A 112 5.15 -32.13 -18.17
C PRO A 112 4.91 -30.83 -17.38
N VAL A 113 5.98 -30.12 -17.00
CA VAL A 113 5.93 -28.82 -16.31
C VAL A 113 7.04 -27.92 -16.86
N GLN A 114 6.75 -26.62 -17.05
CA GLN A 114 7.76 -25.66 -17.50
C GLN A 114 8.79 -25.38 -16.41
N MET A 115 10.06 -25.40 -16.81
CA MET A 115 11.21 -25.23 -15.91
C MET A 115 12.22 -24.25 -16.49
N SER A 116 12.98 -23.56 -15.64
CA SER A 116 14.06 -22.67 -16.08
C SER A 116 15.29 -23.48 -16.53
N ALA A 117 16.12 -22.91 -17.42
CA ALA A 117 17.30 -23.57 -17.98
C ALA A 117 18.33 -24.02 -16.93
N TRP A 118 18.25 -23.48 -15.71
CA TRP A 118 19.07 -23.83 -14.56
C TRP A 118 18.74 -25.18 -13.93
N LEU A 119 17.67 -25.86 -14.38
CA LEU A 119 17.38 -27.24 -14.00
C LEU A 119 18.52 -28.19 -14.39
N ARG A 120 18.95 -28.98 -13.41
CA ARG A 120 19.89 -30.11 -13.52
C ARG A 120 19.50 -31.22 -12.54
N VAL A 121 19.95 -32.43 -12.85
CA VAL A 121 19.99 -33.57 -11.91
C VAL A 121 21.16 -33.33 -10.96
N ASP A 122 20.94 -33.37 -9.66
CA ASP A 122 22.03 -33.26 -8.67
C ASP A 122 22.56 -34.66 -8.28
N SER A 123 21.68 -35.65 -8.09
CA SER A 123 22.10 -37.04 -7.87
C SER A 123 21.02 -38.08 -8.19
N VAL A 124 21.42 -39.36 -8.24
CA VAL A 124 20.55 -40.52 -8.38
C VAL A 124 20.99 -41.62 -7.42
N ARG A 125 20.07 -42.13 -6.59
CA ARG A 125 20.28 -43.30 -5.73
C ARG A 125 19.37 -44.44 -6.16
N VAL A 126 19.87 -45.67 -6.13
CA VAL A 126 19.12 -46.89 -6.47
C VAL A 126 19.21 -47.86 -5.30
N ASP A 127 18.10 -48.03 -4.59
CA ASP A 127 17.93 -49.11 -3.64
C ASP A 127 17.71 -50.42 -4.43
N LYS A 128 18.74 -51.28 -4.45
CA LYS A 128 18.72 -52.54 -5.19
C LYS A 128 17.83 -53.60 -4.49
N PRO A 129 17.89 -53.80 -3.15
CA PRO A 129 16.94 -54.66 -2.41
C PRO A 129 15.46 -54.25 -2.57
N ASN A 130 15.11 -53.02 -2.20
CA ASN A 130 13.73 -52.54 -2.15
C ASN A 130 13.16 -52.14 -3.52
N ARG A 131 13.98 -52.23 -4.59
CA ARG A 131 13.66 -51.80 -5.96
C ARG A 131 13.16 -50.35 -5.99
N HIS A 132 13.84 -49.44 -5.30
CA HIS A 132 13.48 -48.02 -5.26
C HIS A 132 14.50 -47.18 -6.03
N VAL A 133 14.01 -46.21 -6.81
CA VAL A 133 14.83 -45.20 -7.50
C VAL A 133 14.53 -43.84 -6.88
N HIS A 134 15.56 -43.15 -6.43
CA HIS A 134 15.47 -41.77 -5.94
C HIS A 134 16.21 -40.87 -6.93
N ILE A 135 15.52 -39.87 -7.47
CA ILE A 135 16.08 -38.90 -8.42
C ILE A 135 16.03 -37.53 -7.77
N TYR A 136 17.20 -36.95 -7.49
CA TYR A 136 17.33 -35.64 -6.89
C TYR A 136 17.58 -34.61 -7.98
N PHE A 137 16.60 -33.72 -8.19
CA PHE A 137 16.82 -32.48 -8.89
C PHE A 137 17.16 -31.38 -7.86
N ASN A 138 17.91 -30.40 -8.32
CA ASN A 138 18.19 -29.18 -7.56
C ASN A 138 16.92 -28.33 -7.29
N ARG A 139 17.05 -27.33 -6.41
CA ARG A 139 15.97 -26.41 -5.98
C ARG A 139 15.11 -25.83 -7.10
N ILE A 140 15.65 -25.59 -8.32
CA ILE A 140 14.89 -25.09 -9.48
C ILE A 140 13.65 -25.95 -9.76
N PHE A 141 13.71 -27.27 -9.51
CA PHE A 141 12.54 -28.14 -9.72
C PHE A 141 11.40 -27.86 -8.74
N GLY A 142 11.69 -27.24 -7.59
CA GLY A 142 10.71 -26.77 -6.61
C GLY A 142 10.18 -25.35 -6.86
N GLU A 143 10.73 -24.61 -7.83
CA GLU A 143 10.37 -23.20 -8.06
C GLU A 143 8.98 -22.99 -8.70
N ILE A 144 8.15 -24.05 -8.83
CA ILE A 144 6.78 -24.01 -9.37
C ILE A 144 5.71 -24.29 -8.29
N PRO A 145 4.46 -23.85 -8.47
CA PRO A 145 3.31 -24.33 -7.68
C PRO A 145 3.01 -25.80 -7.98
N TYR A 146 3.18 -26.67 -6.99
CA TYR A 146 2.84 -28.09 -7.11
C TYR A 146 1.42 -28.36 -6.62
N ARG A 147 0.69 -29.20 -7.35
CA ARG A 147 -0.68 -29.64 -7.05
C ARG A 147 -0.79 -31.15 -7.32
N GLN A 148 -1.70 -31.87 -6.68
CA GLN A 148 -1.82 -33.33 -6.83
C GLN A 148 -1.92 -33.77 -8.33
N GLY A 149 -2.53 -32.96 -9.20
CA GLY A 149 -2.55 -33.17 -10.66
C GLY A 149 -1.18 -33.13 -11.36
N ASN A 150 -0.41 -32.04 -11.21
CA ASN A 150 0.88 -31.92 -11.92
C ASN A 150 1.98 -32.83 -11.32
N VAL A 151 1.89 -33.18 -10.04
CA VAL A 151 2.70 -34.25 -9.41
C VAL A 151 2.45 -35.61 -10.10
N LYS A 152 1.18 -36.01 -10.30
CA LYS A 152 0.81 -37.25 -11.03
C LYS A 152 1.40 -37.26 -12.45
N GLN A 153 1.39 -36.11 -13.15
CA GLN A 153 1.99 -35.96 -14.49
C GLN A 153 3.53 -36.10 -14.48
N VAL A 154 4.22 -35.44 -13.55
CA VAL A 154 5.68 -35.54 -13.34
C VAL A 154 6.12 -36.99 -13.12
N TYR A 155 5.45 -37.71 -12.22
CA TYR A 155 5.76 -39.12 -11.96
C TYR A 155 5.48 -40.02 -13.17
N SER A 156 4.38 -39.79 -13.89
CA SER A 156 4.04 -40.56 -15.10
C SER A 156 5.07 -40.37 -16.21
N ALA A 157 5.44 -39.12 -16.52
CA ALA A 157 6.42 -38.80 -17.54
C ALA A 157 7.82 -39.32 -17.19
N MET A 158 8.25 -39.20 -15.93
CA MET A 158 9.54 -39.76 -15.50
C MET A 158 9.55 -41.30 -15.55
N LYS A 159 8.48 -41.99 -15.13
CA LYS A 159 8.34 -43.46 -15.28
C LYS A 159 8.39 -43.89 -16.75
N LYS A 160 7.68 -43.18 -17.64
CA LYS A 160 7.73 -43.37 -19.11
C LYS A 160 9.16 -43.19 -19.64
N GLN A 161 9.89 -42.19 -19.14
CA GLN A 161 11.27 -41.91 -19.55
C GLN A 161 12.27 -42.96 -19.04
N LEU A 162 12.10 -43.52 -17.83
CA LEU A 162 12.89 -44.66 -17.35
C LEU A 162 12.67 -45.92 -18.20
N GLY A 163 11.41 -46.19 -18.59
CA GLY A 163 11.03 -47.29 -19.47
C GLY A 163 11.06 -48.68 -18.82
N TRP A 164 10.84 -49.71 -19.64
CA TRP A 164 10.47 -51.06 -19.17
C TRP A 164 11.41 -51.68 -18.12
N ARG A 165 12.72 -51.38 -18.18
CA ARG A 165 13.74 -51.92 -17.27
C ARG A 165 13.54 -51.52 -15.80
N TYR A 166 12.81 -50.43 -15.56
CA TYR A 166 12.53 -49.91 -14.21
C TYR A 166 11.01 -49.81 -13.94
N ARG A 167 10.15 -50.40 -14.78
CA ARG A 167 8.68 -50.33 -14.62
C ARG A 167 8.17 -50.97 -13.32
N ASN A 168 8.93 -51.93 -12.78
CA ASN A 168 8.68 -52.62 -11.51
C ASN A 168 9.52 -52.03 -10.34
N TYR A 169 10.05 -50.81 -10.48
CA TYR A 169 10.72 -50.08 -9.39
C TYR A 169 9.79 -48.99 -8.87
N ASN A 170 9.81 -48.79 -7.55
CA ASN A 170 9.28 -47.58 -6.94
C ASN A 170 10.15 -46.38 -7.35
N LEU A 171 9.56 -45.20 -7.40
CA LEU A 171 10.22 -43.97 -7.81
C LEU A 171 9.79 -42.85 -6.86
N THR A 172 10.76 -42.13 -6.31
CA THR A 172 10.55 -40.84 -5.64
C THR A 172 11.43 -39.79 -6.32
N ILE A 173 10.86 -38.63 -6.62
CA ILE A 173 11.50 -37.50 -7.28
C ILE A 173 11.58 -36.36 -6.29
N TYR A 174 12.77 -35.82 -6.09
CA TYR A 174 13.05 -34.80 -5.07
C TYR A 174 13.44 -33.47 -5.72
N SER A 175 13.08 -32.37 -5.05
CA SER A 175 13.77 -31.09 -5.17
C SER A 175 14.45 -30.78 -3.84
N LYS A 176 15.75 -30.44 -3.85
CA LYS A 176 16.54 -30.27 -2.61
C LYS A 176 16.46 -31.57 -1.77
N ALA A 177 15.85 -31.51 -0.58
CA ALA A 177 15.64 -32.67 0.29
C ALA A 177 14.23 -33.31 0.17
N PHE A 178 13.28 -32.64 -0.48
CA PHE A 178 11.84 -32.94 -0.37
C PHE A 178 11.32 -33.67 -1.62
N PRO A 179 10.56 -34.77 -1.46
CA PRO A 179 9.70 -35.33 -2.51
C PRO A 179 8.77 -34.26 -3.11
N VAL A 180 8.52 -34.28 -4.42
CA VAL A 180 7.68 -33.27 -5.08
C VAL A 180 6.20 -33.32 -4.66
N GLU A 181 5.73 -34.46 -4.17
CA GLU A 181 4.43 -34.63 -3.52
C GLU A 181 4.33 -33.92 -2.15
N GLU A 182 5.45 -33.69 -1.47
CA GLU A 182 5.49 -32.85 -0.26
C GLU A 182 5.46 -31.36 -0.61
N LEU A 183 5.85 -30.96 -1.82
CA LEU A 183 5.86 -29.55 -2.24
C LEU A 183 4.45 -28.98 -2.56
N VAL A 184 3.40 -29.80 -2.45
CA VAL A 184 1.99 -29.38 -2.47
C VAL A 184 1.61 -28.79 -1.10
N PRO A 185 1.20 -27.52 -0.99
CA PRO A 185 0.75 -26.92 0.26
C PRO A 185 -0.49 -27.61 0.85
N ASN A 186 -0.63 -27.61 2.17
CA ASN A 186 -1.77 -28.21 2.86
C ASN A 186 -3.13 -27.64 2.43
N TYR A 187 -3.22 -26.35 2.05
CA TYR A 187 -4.43 -25.73 1.51
C TYR A 187 -4.88 -26.35 0.16
N TYR A 188 -3.96 -26.89 -0.63
CA TYR A 188 -4.24 -27.47 -1.96
C TYR A 188 -4.23 -29.01 -1.95
N ARG A 189 -4.61 -29.63 -0.83
CA ARG A 189 -4.77 -31.10 -0.69
C ARG A 189 -6.24 -31.46 -0.65
N GLU A 190 -6.69 -32.25 -1.63
CA GLU A 190 -8.09 -32.69 -1.80
C GLU A 190 -8.66 -33.48 -0.60
N ASN A 191 -7.81 -34.04 0.26
CA ASN A 191 -8.18 -34.99 1.32
C ASN A 191 -7.56 -34.57 2.67
N GLN A 192 -8.39 -34.34 3.69
CA GLN A 192 -7.93 -33.96 5.04
C GLN A 192 -7.02 -35.03 5.71
N ASN A 193 -7.09 -36.29 5.28
CA ASN A 193 -6.19 -37.34 5.77
C ASN A 193 -4.79 -37.29 5.14
N GLU A 194 -4.60 -36.53 4.05
CA GLU A 194 -3.31 -36.31 3.37
C GLU A 194 -2.60 -35.02 3.85
N LEU A 195 -3.19 -34.29 4.81
CA LEU A 195 -2.58 -33.10 5.41
C LEU A 195 -1.26 -33.45 6.13
N ASP A 196 -0.19 -32.77 5.76
CA ASP A 196 1.10 -32.86 6.46
C ASP A 196 0.99 -32.15 7.81
N ARG A 197 0.71 -32.95 8.85
CA ARG A 197 0.56 -32.47 10.23
C ARG A 197 1.84 -31.86 10.80
N SER A 198 3.01 -32.08 10.18
CA SER A 198 4.26 -31.45 10.63
C SER A 198 4.34 -29.95 10.31
N ARG A 199 3.54 -29.46 9.34
CA ARG A 199 3.49 -28.03 8.96
C ARG A 199 2.47 -27.21 9.72
N LEU A 200 1.56 -27.86 10.45
CA LEU A 200 0.48 -27.19 11.17
C LEU A 200 1.02 -26.58 12.47
N SER A 201 0.52 -25.42 12.85
CA SER A 201 0.83 -24.77 14.13
C SER A 201 0.50 -25.73 15.29
N PRO A 202 1.42 -25.97 16.24
CA PRO A 202 1.13 -26.78 17.41
C PRO A 202 -0.05 -26.26 18.22
N LYS A 203 -0.86 -27.18 18.77
CA LYS A 203 -1.94 -26.82 19.69
C LYS A 203 -1.33 -26.44 21.05
N THR A 204 -1.35 -25.15 21.34
CA THR A 204 -0.83 -24.54 22.56
C THR A 204 -1.87 -23.60 23.15
N ASP A 205 -1.85 -23.41 24.47
CA ASP A 205 -2.65 -22.37 25.12
C ASP A 205 -2.10 -21.01 24.72
N ARG A 206 -2.90 -20.25 23.96
CA ARG A 206 -2.51 -18.94 23.41
C ARG A 206 -2.91 -17.83 24.41
N PRO A 207 -2.02 -16.89 24.76
CA PRO A 207 -2.39 -15.74 25.58
C PRO A 207 -3.41 -14.86 24.85
N LEU A 208 -4.19 -14.09 25.61
CA LEU A 208 -5.16 -13.16 25.06
C LEU A 208 -4.47 -12.09 24.18
N PRO A 209 -5.13 -11.58 23.12
CA PRO A 209 -4.55 -10.58 22.24
C PRO A 209 -4.07 -9.34 22.99
N ILE A 210 -2.94 -8.77 22.55
CA ILE A 210 -2.27 -7.68 23.26
C ILE A 210 -3.16 -6.44 23.40
N VAL A 211 -3.95 -6.13 22.38
CA VAL A 211 -4.96 -5.05 22.39
C VAL A 211 -6.29 -5.62 21.93
N ARG A 212 -7.35 -5.22 22.62
CA ARG A 212 -8.74 -5.56 22.31
C ARG A 212 -9.60 -4.29 22.39
N ASN A 213 -9.95 -3.72 21.25
CA ASN A 213 -10.96 -2.64 21.19
C ASN A 213 -12.33 -3.24 21.58
N ILE A 214 -12.88 -2.79 22.71
CA ILE A 214 -14.18 -3.26 23.22
C ILE A 214 -15.33 -2.29 22.89
N SER A 215 -15.05 -1.20 22.18
CA SER A 215 -16.07 -0.30 21.61
C SER A 215 -16.47 -0.65 20.17
N LYS A 216 -15.70 -1.49 19.45
CA LYS A 216 -16.13 -2.02 18.13
C LYS A 216 -17.44 -2.80 18.29
N PRO A 217 -18.51 -2.49 17.51
CA PRO A 217 -19.83 -3.13 17.66
C PRO A 217 -19.95 -4.48 16.93
N TRP A 218 -18.86 -4.97 16.32
CA TRP A 218 -18.75 -6.28 15.67
C TRP A 218 -17.35 -6.88 15.91
N GLN A 219 -17.26 -8.21 15.92
CA GLN A 219 -16.00 -8.93 16.02
C GLN A 219 -16.03 -10.16 15.09
N ALA A 220 -15.00 -10.34 14.27
CA ALA A 220 -14.90 -11.49 13.38
C ALA A 220 -14.82 -12.82 14.15
N THR A 221 -15.44 -13.85 13.61
CA THR A 221 -15.44 -15.23 14.17
C THR A 221 -14.68 -16.21 13.29
N HIS A 222 -14.66 -15.97 11.98
CA HIS A 222 -14.01 -16.76 10.94
C HIS A 222 -13.01 -15.91 10.13
N GLY A 223 -12.56 -14.80 10.72
CA GLY A 223 -11.52 -13.92 10.19
C GLY A 223 -10.15 -14.19 10.81
N LEU A 224 -9.40 -13.11 11.03
CA LEU A 224 -8.08 -13.10 11.67
C LEU A 224 -8.13 -12.74 13.17
N ASN A 225 -9.31 -12.82 13.80
CA ASN A 225 -9.48 -12.56 15.23
C ASN A 225 -8.46 -13.35 16.08
N GLN A 226 -7.85 -12.67 17.04
CA GLN A 226 -6.77 -13.14 17.91
C GLN A 226 -5.42 -13.46 17.24
N ARG A 227 -5.26 -13.23 15.93
CA ARG A 227 -3.98 -13.40 15.22
C ARG A 227 -3.07 -12.18 15.41
N ASN A 228 -1.77 -12.42 15.39
CA ASN A 228 -0.73 -11.41 15.44
C ASN A 228 0.12 -11.56 14.17
N ILE A 229 0.15 -10.52 13.34
CA ILE A 229 0.88 -10.52 12.06
C ILE A 229 1.96 -9.45 12.13
N ALA A 230 3.21 -9.84 11.88
CA ALA A 230 4.31 -8.88 11.71
C ALA A 230 4.50 -8.62 10.20
N LEU A 231 4.45 -7.36 9.77
CA LEU A 231 4.68 -7.02 8.37
C LEU A 231 5.44 -5.70 8.19
N TRP A 232 6.04 -5.52 7.02
CA TRP A 232 6.74 -4.27 6.67
C TRP A 232 6.77 -4.02 5.18
N HIS A 233 6.82 -2.73 4.84
CA HIS A 233 7.14 -2.20 3.52
C HIS A 233 8.63 -1.90 3.45
N SER A 234 9.34 -2.64 2.59
CA SER A 234 10.73 -2.47 2.11
C SER A 234 11.79 -1.85 3.06
N HIS A 235 12.86 -1.32 2.47
CA HIS A 235 13.95 -0.49 3.03
C HIS A 235 13.44 0.90 3.42
N GLY A 236 14.27 1.71 4.09
CA GLY A 236 13.93 3.10 4.38
C GLY A 236 15.18 3.98 4.40
N TRP A 237 14.97 5.29 4.56
CA TRP A 237 16.03 6.30 4.55
C TRP A 237 17.09 5.97 5.60
N TYR A 238 18.34 5.75 5.16
CA TYR A 238 19.45 5.25 5.98
C TYR A 238 20.73 6.06 5.77
N TYR A 239 21.71 5.85 6.65
CA TYR A 239 22.99 6.54 6.63
C TYR A 239 24.12 5.67 6.04
N GLU A 240 24.67 6.04 4.88
CA GLU A 240 25.83 5.34 4.31
C GLU A 240 27.14 5.95 4.84
N ASN A 241 27.74 5.26 5.80
CA ASN A 241 28.95 5.68 6.51
C ASN A 241 30.15 5.99 5.58
N LYS A 242 30.26 5.35 4.42
CA LYS A 242 31.34 5.61 3.44
C LYS A 242 31.15 6.90 2.64
N LEU A 243 29.90 7.29 2.40
CA LEU A 243 29.52 8.51 1.68
C LEU A 243 29.22 9.68 2.63
N ASN A 244 29.12 9.41 3.94
CA ASN A 244 28.84 10.38 5.00
C ASN A 244 27.52 11.14 4.74
N ARG A 245 26.54 10.49 4.10
CA ARG A 245 25.22 11.04 3.74
C ARG A 245 24.09 10.12 4.18
N TRP A 246 22.90 10.69 4.35
CA TRP A 246 21.67 9.92 4.35
C TRP A 246 21.19 9.74 2.90
N GLU A 247 20.65 8.56 2.58
CA GLU A 247 20.18 8.18 1.24
C GLU A 247 19.06 7.13 1.29
N TRP A 248 18.44 6.89 0.13
CA TRP A 248 17.55 5.74 -0.13
C TRP A 248 18.36 4.55 -0.63
N GLN A 249 17.79 3.34 -0.53
CA GLN A 249 18.35 2.15 -1.17
C GLN A 249 18.23 2.26 -2.69
N ARG A 250 17.13 2.82 -3.21
CA ARG A 250 16.85 2.89 -4.66
C ARG A 250 16.82 4.31 -5.22
N ALA A 251 17.06 4.38 -6.52
CA ALA A 251 16.80 5.55 -7.35
C ALA A 251 15.35 6.04 -7.32
N ARG A 252 15.19 7.31 -7.73
CA ARG A 252 13.91 7.97 -7.98
C ARG A 252 13.50 7.68 -9.42
N VAL A 253 12.57 6.75 -9.60
CA VAL A 253 12.12 6.28 -10.92
C VAL A 253 10.61 6.15 -11.00
N PHE A 254 10.04 6.55 -12.13
CA PHE A 254 8.59 6.53 -12.37
C PHE A 254 7.79 7.21 -11.23
N GLN A 255 8.31 8.36 -10.81
CA GLN A 255 7.76 9.26 -9.79
C GLN A 255 7.72 8.70 -8.36
N ILE A 256 8.35 7.54 -8.10
CA ILE A 256 8.43 6.94 -6.77
C ILE A 256 9.88 6.63 -6.34
N VAL A 257 10.03 6.22 -5.08
CA VAL A 257 11.23 5.51 -4.58
C VAL A 257 10.79 4.24 -3.85
N GLU A 258 11.51 3.13 -4.07
CA GLU A 258 11.06 1.81 -3.61
C GLU A 258 10.98 1.68 -2.08
N ASP A 259 11.90 2.33 -1.37
CA ASP A 259 11.95 2.46 0.08
C ASP A 259 10.63 3.00 0.73
N LEU A 260 9.84 3.75 -0.04
CA LEU A 260 8.50 4.19 0.36
C LEU A 260 7.38 3.47 -0.40
N PHE A 261 7.65 2.93 -1.59
CA PHE A 261 6.59 2.54 -2.51
C PHE A 261 5.61 1.46 -1.97
N PRO A 262 6.05 0.33 -1.36
CA PRO A 262 5.15 -0.63 -0.72
C PRO A 262 4.41 -0.09 0.52
N MET A 263 4.74 1.11 1.03
CA MET A 263 3.94 1.78 2.06
C MET A 263 2.54 2.10 1.55
N SER A 264 2.40 2.47 0.27
CA SER A 264 1.10 2.74 -0.38
C SER A 264 0.19 1.52 -0.56
N PHE A 265 0.73 0.31 -0.42
CA PHE A 265 -0.05 -0.92 -0.36
C PHE A 265 -0.32 -1.32 1.11
N THR A 266 0.69 -1.19 1.97
CA THR A 266 0.60 -1.69 3.34
C THR A 266 -0.23 -0.80 4.26
N VAL A 267 0.00 0.52 4.28
CA VAL A 267 -0.60 1.43 5.28
C VAL A 267 -2.06 1.79 4.98
N PRO A 268 -2.46 2.22 3.77
CA PRO A 268 -3.87 2.54 3.50
C PRO A 268 -4.74 1.30 3.26
N TYR A 269 -4.17 0.18 2.77
CA TYR A 269 -4.95 -1.00 2.37
C TYR A 269 -4.73 -2.25 3.24
N LEU A 270 -3.56 -2.88 3.17
CA LEU A 270 -3.37 -4.21 3.76
C LEU A 270 -3.52 -4.22 5.28
N ILE A 271 -2.92 -3.25 6.00
CA ILE A 271 -3.00 -3.18 7.46
C ILE A 271 -4.47 -3.02 7.91
N PRO A 272 -5.27 -2.06 7.39
CA PRO A 272 -6.70 -1.99 7.68
C PRO A 272 -7.49 -3.27 7.33
N MET A 273 -7.18 -4.00 6.25
CA MET A 273 -7.84 -5.29 5.96
C MET A 273 -7.55 -6.33 7.04
N LEU A 274 -6.30 -6.43 7.49
CA LEU A 274 -5.92 -7.37 8.54
C LEU A 274 -6.54 -6.99 9.90
N GLU A 275 -6.56 -5.70 10.25
CA GLU A 275 -7.14 -5.19 11.49
C GLU A 275 -8.68 -5.29 11.50
N ASN A 276 -9.36 -5.08 10.36
CA ASN A 276 -10.80 -5.28 10.22
C ASN A 276 -11.23 -6.75 10.18
N ALA A 277 -10.36 -7.66 9.73
CA ALA A 277 -10.52 -9.10 9.95
C ALA A 277 -10.21 -9.53 11.40
N GLY A 278 -9.68 -8.63 12.25
CA GLY A 278 -9.46 -8.84 13.69
C GLY A 278 -8.04 -9.21 14.11
N ALA A 279 -7.05 -9.09 13.23
CA ALA A 279 -5.64 -9.26 13.60
C ALA A 279 -5.13 -8.05 14.41
N ASN A 280 -4.11 -8.28 15.24
CA ASN A 280 -3.18 -7.22 15.65
C ASN A 280 -2.02 -7.20 14.64
N VAL A 281 -1.66 -6.02 14.14
CA VAL A 281 -0.60 -5.88 13.13
C VAL A 281 0.57 -5.07 13.67
N PHE A 282 1.77 -5.62 13.55
CA PHE A 282 3.02 -5.04 14.03
C PHE A 282 3.89 -4.62 12.84
N VAL A 283 4.54 -3.46 12.95
CA VAL A 283 5.43 -2.90 11.93
C VAL A 283 6.76 -2.48 12.61
N PRO A 284 7.95 -2.80 12.04
CA PRO A 284 9.26 -2.42 12.56
C PRO A 284 9.72 -1.02 12.10
N ARG A 285 8.80 -0.24 11.53
CA ARG A 285 8.91 1.17 11.12
C ARG A 285 7.69 1.89 11.68
N GLU A 286 7.77 3.22 11.83
CA GLU A 286 6.60 4.00 12.21
C GLU A 286 5.51 3.90 11.13
N ARG A 287 4.25 3.75 11.54
CA ARG A 287 3.08 3.65 10.66
C ARG A 287 2.27 4.95 10.61
N ASP A 288 2.48 5.86 11.57
CA ASP A 288 1.80 7.16 11.58
C ASP A 288 2.51 8.19 10.70
N LEU A 289 1.69 8.95 9.98
CA LEU A 289 2.07 9.98 9.02
C LEU A 289 2.18 11.37 9.68
N GLN A 290 1.61 11.50 10.89
CA GLN A 290 1.66 12.69 11.71
C GLN A 290 3.11 13.00 12.12
N THR A 291 3.66 14.10 11.57
CA THR A 291 5.04 14.55 11.82
C THR A 291 5.20 15.26 13.16
N ASN A 292 4.11 15.65 13.81
CA ASN A 292 4.10 16.08 15.20
C ASN A 292 4.15 14.84 16.13
N GLU A 293 4.78 14.98 17.29
CA GLU A 293 4.87 13.93 18.32
C GLU A 293 4.70 14.59 19.69
N VAL A 294 3.72 14.12 20.48
CA VAL A 294 3.47 14.57 21.84
C VAL A 294 3.58 13.35 22.75
N ILE A 295 4.42 13.44 23.78
CA ILE A 295 4.59 12.37 24.77
C ILE A 295 4.18 12.92 26.13
N VAL A 296 3.25 12.22 26.77
CA VAL A 296 2.84 12.46 28.14
C VAL A 296 3.33 11.30 28.98
N ASP A 297 4.12 11.61 30.00
CA ASP A 297 4.96 10.68 30.74
C ASP A 297 5.07 11.13 32.20
N PHE A 298 5.26 10.18 33.12
CA PHE A 298 5.49 10.48 34.54
C PHE A 298 6.84 11.17 34.75
N ASP A 299 7.92 10.66 34.14
CA ASP A 299 9.29 11.16 34.37
C ASP A 299 9.61 12.40 33.53
N SER A 300 9.10 12.46 32.30
CA SER A 300 9.52 13.43 31.28
C SER A 300 8.38 13.99 30.41
N SER A 301 7.19 14.24 31.01
CA SER A 301 6.10 14.98 30.34
C SER A 301 6.60 16.28 29.69
N SER A 302 6.40 16.41 28.37
CA SER A 302 6.84 17.59 27.61
C SER A 302 6.10 18.88 27.96
N THR A 303 5.02 18.79 28.73
CA THR A 303 4.12 19.88 29.11
C THR A 303 3.72 19.75 30.58
N PRO A 304 3.79 20.83 31.40
CA PRO A 304 3.31 20.82 32.79
C PRO A 304 1.82 20.46 32.89
N ASP A 305 1.40 19.90 34.03
CA ASP A 305 0.00 19.54 34.33
C ASP A 305 -0.64 18.59 33.29
N SER A 306 0.14 17.74 32.61
CA SER A 306 -0.35 16.83 31.56
C SER A 306 -0.52 15.39 32.04
N TYR A 307 0.17 14.99 33.10
CA TYR A 307 0.07 13.68 33.75
C TYR A 307 -0.59 13.83 35.13
N PHE A 308 -1.57 12.99 35.44
CA PHE A 308 -2.23 12.97 36.76
C PHE A 308 -2.49 11.55 37.25
N GLU A 309 -2.23 11.32 38.53
CA GLU A 309 -2.71 10.14 39.27
C GLU A 309 -3.90 10.53 40.13
N ILE A 310 -5.01 9.79 40.00
CA ILE A 310 -6.25 10.05 40.74
C ILE A 310 -6.55 8.81 41.58
N GLN A 311 -6.76 9.01 42.88
CA GLN A 311 -6.91 7.94 43.88
C GLN A 311 -8.21 8.17 44.63
N ARG A 312 -8.98 7.11 44.93
CA ARG A 312 -10.27 7.26 45.63
C ARG A 312 -10.10 7.67 47.11
N ASN A 313 -8.94 7.40 47.72
CA ASN A 313 -8.52 7.86 49.04
C ASN A 313 -7.02 7.56 49.25
N ASP A 314 -6.42 8.22 50.25
CA ASP A 314 -4.98 8.25 50.55
C ASP A 314 -4.33 6.88 50.88
N SER A 315 -5.12 5.82 51.12
CA SER A 315 -4.58 4.46 51.32
C SER A 315 -4.27 3.73 50.01
N ILE A 316 -4.68 4.29 48.88
CA ILE A 316 -4.53 3.72 47.53
C ILE A 316 -3.32 4.39 46.87
N ILE A 317 -2.14 3.77 46.98
CA ILE A 317 -0.86 4.34 46.58
C ILE A 317 -0.39 3.73 45.26
N PHE A 318 -0.04 4.57 44.28
CA PHE A 318 0.77 4.18 43.13
C PHE A 318 2.25 4.14 43.51
N CYS A 319 2.92 3.04 43.21
CA CYS A 319 4.35 2.84 43.43
C CYS A 319 5.15 3.09 42.13
N SER A 320 6.39 3.55 42.25
CA SER A 320 7.34 3.49 41.13
C SER A 320 8.06 2.14 41.13
N GLY A 321 8.24 1.55 39.95
CA GLY A 321 9.31 0.60 39.70
C GLY A 321 10.67 1.26 39.77
N SER A 322 11.73 0.49 39.54
CA SER A 322 13.10 1.03 39.52
C SER A 322 13.31 1.95 38.32
N ASP A 323 13.93 3.10 38.56
CA ASP A 323 14.58 3.95 37.57
C ASP A 323 15.45 3.11 36.60
N SER A 324 15.59 3.54 35.35
CA SER A 324 16.20 2.78 34.23
C SER A 324 15.46 1.51 33.79
N SER A 325 14.13 1.45 33.94
CA SER A 325 13.33 0.31 33.50
C SER A 325 11.99 0.62 32.81
N GLY A 326 11.66 1.89 32.58
CA GLY A 326 10.60 2.35 31.67
C GLY A 326 11.08 3.45 30.72
N PHE A 327 10.16 4.06 29.97
CA PHE A 327 10.50 5.11 29.00
C PHE A 327 10.80 6.45 29.69
N ALA A 328 11.82 7.15 29.21
CA ALA A 328 11.90 8.61 29.31
C ALA A 328 12.54 9.16 28.02
N ILE A 329 12.20 10.39 27.65
CA ILE A 329 12.71 11.02 26.41
C ILE A 329 14.22 11.29 26.48
N GLY A 330 14.76 11.55 27.69
CA GLY A 330 16.18 11.86 27.90
C GLY A 330 16.68 13.02 27.02
N ASP A 331 17.89 12.87 26.49
CA ASP A 331 18.58 13.86 25.64
C ASP A 331 18.65 13.42 24.17
N PRO A 332 17.58 13.56 23.36
CA PRO A 332 17.66 13.33 21.92
C PRO A 332 18.48 14.45 21.22
N PRO A 333 19.17 14.17 20.11
CA PRO A 333 19.10 12.95 19.32
C PRO A 333 19.94 11.79 19.87
N TYR A 334 19.34 10.61 19.89
CA TYR A 334 19.90 9.41 20.49
C TYR A 334 21.13 8.91 19.74
N LYS A 335 22.21 8.61 20.46
CA LYS A 335 23.45 8.03 19.92
C LYS A 335 23.38 6.50 19.92
N ALA A 336 24.33 5.83 19.28
CA ALA A 336 24.50 4.38 19.34
C ALA A 336 24.45 3.87 20.80
N GLY A 337 23.74 2.76 21.03
CA GLY A 337 23.58 2.15 22.36
C GLY A 337 22.59 2.85 23.31
N VAL A 338 22.05 4.03 22.97
CA VAL A 338 21.03 4.69 23.80
C VAL A 338 19.65 4.09 23.53
N ASN A 339 19.05 3.50 24.56
CA ASN A 339 17.69 2.97 24.56
C ASN A 339 16.83 3.83 25.52
N PRO A 340 15.72 4.46 25.06
CA PRO A 340 14.90 5.32 25.90
C PRO A 340 14.04 4.55 26.92
N PHE A 341 13.70 3.29 26.66
CA PHE A 341 13.00 2.37 27.60
C PHE A 341 13.89 1.85 28.73
N LEU A 342 15.10 2.40 28.87
CA LEU A 342 16.03 2.21 29.98
C LEU A 342 16.46 3.55 30.61
N GLN A 343 15.71 4.64 30.38
CA GLN A 343 16.00 5.96 30.96
C GLN A 343 15.02 6.35 32.08
N GLY A 344 13.76 5.92 31.99
CA GLY A 344 12.71 6.25 32.96
C GLY A 344 12.41 5.15 33.97
N ALA A 345 11.41 5.41 34.82
CA ALA A 345 10.76 4.45 35.68
C ALA A 345 9.43 3.98 35.05
N TYR A 346 8.63 3.23 35.81
CA TYR A 346 7.24 2.94 35.46
C TYR A 346 6.40 3.00 36.74
N ARG A 347 5.10 3.30 36.61
CA ARG A 347 4.17 3.38 37.75
C ARG A 347 3.36 2.08 37.83
N TYR A 348 3.07 1.60 39.04
CA TYR A 348 2.32 0.36 39.23
C TYR A 348 1.41 0.40 40.47
N ILE A 349 0.33 -0.39 40.42
CA ILE A 349 -0.66 -0.46 41.49
C ILE A 349 -1.36 -1.83 41.52
N ALA A 350 -1.93 -2.19 42.68
CA ALA A 350 -2.82 -3.33 42.79
C ALA A 350 -4.15 -3.08 42.06
N SER A 351 -4.63 -4.11 41.35
CA SER A 351 -5.91 -4.10 40.66
C SER A 351 -7.09 -4.30 41.61
N ASP A 352 -8.25 -3.76 41.23
CA ASP A 352 -9.52 -3.87 41.95
C ASP A 352 -10.65 -4.22 40.95
N THR A 353 -11.74 -4.78 41.45
CA THR A 353 -12.98 -5.02 40.69
C THR A 353 -13.68 -3.72 40.26
N ALA A 354 -13.46 -2.62 40.99
CA ALA A 354 -13.92 -1.28 40.67
C ALA A 354 -12.73 -0.40 40.21
N ALA A 355 -13.01 0.71 39.52
CA ALA A 355 -12.01 1.74 39.33
C ALA A 355 -11.84 2.49 40.67
N THR A 356 -10.76 2.19 41.39
CA THR A 356 -10.41 2.84 42.67
C THR A 356 -9.17 3.73 42.56
N ALA A 357 -8.44 3.63 41.44
CA ALA A 357 -7.46 4.59 41.00
C ALA A 357 -7.41 4.70 39.46
N GLU A 358 -6.99 5.86 38.95
CA GLU A 358 -6.87 6.19 37.53
C GLU A 358 -5.56 6.96 37.25
N ILE A 359 -5.06 6.87 36.02
CA ILE A 359 -3.96 7.71 35.49
C ILE A 359 -4.47 8.40 34.23
N HIS A 360 -4.33 9.73 34.15
CA HIS A 360 -4.79 10.56 33.03
C HIS A 360 -3.59 11.17 32.30
N PHE A 361 -3.52 10.92 30.98
CA PHE A 361 -2.50 11.41 30.06
C PHE A 361 -3.11 12.42 29.09
N ILE A 362 -2.85 13.72 29.29
CA ILE A 362 -3.54 14.82 28.61
C ILE A 362 -2.56 15.59 27.69
N PRO A 363 -2.50 15.28 26.39
CA PRO A 363 -1.60 15.96 25.47
C PRO A 363 -2.02 17.41 25.21
N GLU A 364 -1.03 18.25 24.90
CA GLU A 364 -1.23 19.52 24.21
C GLU A 364 -0.95 19.31 22.72
N ILE A 365 -2.00 19.29 21.90
CA ILE A 365 -1.93 18.88 20.49
C ILE A 365 -1.55 20.09 19.63
N PRO A 366 -0.41 20.10 18.90
CA PRO A 366 0.06 21.30 18.19
C PRO A 366 -0.86 21.76 17.06
N VAL A 367 -1.50 20.82 16.37
CA VAL A 367 -2.43 21.10 15.26
C VAL A 367 -3.54 20.06 15.25
N ALA A 368 -4.77 20.48 14.97
CA ALA A 368 -5.91 19.58 14.89
C ALA A 368 -5.74 18.60 13.71
N GLY A 369 -6.09 17.33 13.92
CA GLY A 369 -5.90 16.28 12.93
C GLY A 369 -5.79 14.89 13.56
N ASN A 370 -5.38 13.92 12.75
CA ASN A 370 -5.25 12.53 13.15
C ASN A 370 -3.89 12.27 13.80
N TYR A 371 -3.89 11.53 14.91
CA TYR A 371 -2.69 11.08 15.62
C TYR A 371 -2.86 9.60 16.00
N ALA A 372 -1.84 8.78 15.75
CA ALA A 372 -1.75 7.44 16.34
C ALA A 372 -1.52 7.56 17.85
N VAL A 373 -2.29 6.82 18.62
CA VAL A 373 -2.13 6.68 20.06
C VAL A 373 -1.39 5.37 20.33
N THR A 374 -0.19 5.51 20.89
CA THR A 374 0.65 4.40 21.34
C THR A 374 0.93 4.54 22.84
N ILE A 375 0.84 3.42 23.56
CA ILE A 375 1.09 3.36 25.01
C ILE A 375 2.38 2.58 25.29
N ALA A 376 3.02 2.89 26.41
CA ALA A 376 4.05 2.09 27.04
C ALA A 376 3.53 1.54 28.38
N TYR A 377 4.10 0.42 28.83
CA TYR A 377 3.90 -0.15 30.16
C TYR A 377 4.98 -1.20 30.46
N LYS A 378 5.05 -1.68 31.70
CA LYS A 378 5.96 -2.78 32.11
C LYS A 378 5.22 -4.10 32.32
N SER A 379 5.66 -5.17 31.66
CA SER A 379 5.18 -6.53 31.95
C SER A 379 5.88 -7.09 33.18
N LEU A 380 5.11 -7.56 34.16
CA LEU A 380 5.57 -8.18 35.39
C LEU A 380 4.93 -9.58 35.53
N ASP A 381 5.55 -10.48 36.28
CA ASP A 381 5.12 -11.89 36.36
C ASP A 381 3.73 -12.06 37.04
N ASN A 382 3.16 -11.01 37.62
CA ASN A 382 1.80 -10.95 38.17
C ASN A 382 0.89 -9.89 37.52
N SER A 383 1.22 -9.42 36.30
CA SER A 383 0.39 -8.47 35.54
C SER A 383 -1.00 -9.02 35.16
N ILE A 384 -1.96 -8.12 35.00
CA ILE A 384 -3.29 -8.44 34.44
C ILE A 384 -3.27 -8.56 32.91
N ASP A 385 -4.25 -9.28 32.35
CA ASP A 385 -4.46 -9.38 30.90
C ASP A 385 -5.58 -8.45 30.37
N ASP A 386 -6.30 -7.76 31.26
CA ASP A 386 -7.47 -6.93 30.97
C ASP A 386 -7.33 -5.48 31.45
N ALA A 387 -6.13 -4.88 31.31
CA ALA A 387 -5.89 -3.50 31.70
C ALA A 387 -6.77 -2.53 30.89
N TYR A 388 -7.58 -1.74 31.59
CA TYR A 388 -8.68 -0.98 31.00
C TYR A 388 -8.23 0.45 30.65
N TYR A 389 -8.01 0.69 29.36
CA TYR A 389 -7.67 1.99 28.79
C TYR A 389 -8.89 2.63 28.11
N THR A 390 -8.99 3.96 28.14
CA THR A 390 -9.98 4.75 27.41
C THR A 390 -9.30 5.91 26.71
N VAL A 391 -9.40 5.97 25.38
CA VAL A 391 -8.97 7.12 24.57
C VAL A 391 -10.16 8.07 24.42
N TYR A 392 -10.01 9.32 24.84
CA TYR A 392 -10.95 10.42 24.58
C TYR A 392 -10.43 11.21 23.37
N HIS A 393 -11.28 11.40 22.36
CA HIS A 393 -10.97 12.01 21.07
C HIS A 393 -12.20 12.80 20.57
N ALA A 394 -12.11 13.47 19.41
CA ALA A 394 -13.22 14.29 18.90
C ALA A 394 -14.51 13.47 18.61
N GLY A 395 -14.40 12.16 18.37
CA GLY A 395 -15.55 11.25 18.19
C GLY A 395 -16.18 10.74 19.49
N GLY A 396 -15.71 11.22 20.65
CA GLY A 396 -16.15 10.81 21.97
C GLY A 396 -15.08 10.00 22.70
N LYS A 397 -15.28 8.69 22.83
CA LYS A 397 -14.31 7.79 23.47
C LYS A 397 -14.30 6.38 22.88
N THR A 398 -13.13 5.75 22.86
CA THR A 398 -12.92 4.34 22.51
C THR A 398 -12.22 3.61 23.66
N GLU A 399 -12.73 2.44 24.02
CA GLU A 399 -12.31 1.67 25.18
C GLU A 399 -11.56 0.39 24.77
N PHE A 400 -10.52 0.04 25.54
CA PHE A 400 -9.58 -1.02 25.23
C PHE A 400 -9.28 -1.90 26.45
N LEU A 401 -9.13 -3.20 26.22
CA LEU A 401 -8.47 -4.13 27.16
C LEU A 401 -7.09 -4.48 26.63
N VAL A 402 -6.06 -4.18 27.41
CA VAL A 402 -4.65 -4.43 27.06
C VAL A 402 -4.08 -5.58 27.91
N ASN A 403 -3.42 -6.53 27.26
CA ASN A 403 -2.79 -7.66 27.94
C ASN A 403 -1.37 -7.31 28.42
N GLN A 404 -1.24 -6.86 29.66
CA GLN A 404 0.04 -6.40 30.21
C GLN A 404 1.00 -7.55 30.60
N GLN A 405 0.58 -8.81 30.51
CA GLN A 405 1.47 -9.98 30.69
C GLN A 405 2.50 -10.12 29.55
N ILE A 406 2.27 -9.44 28.42
CA ILE A 406 3.10 -9.45 27.21
C ILE A 406 3.33 -8.01 26.72
N GLY A 407 4.36 -7.79 25.89
CA GLY A 407 4.56 -6.54 25.15
C GLY A 407 5.05 -5.30 25.92
N GLY A 408 5.31 -5.39 27.23
CA GLY A 408 5.84 -4.25 27.98
C GLY A 408 7.31 -3.92 27.63
N GLY A 409 7.67 -2.63 27.71
CA GLY A 409 9.00 -2.12 27.32
C GLY A 409 9.16 -1.77 25.84
N THR A 410 8.06 -1.47 25.15
CA THR A 410 7.99 -0.95 23.78
C THR A 410 6.69 -0.16 23.58
N TRP A 411 6.58 0.60 22.50
CA TRP A 411 5.32 1.22 22.06
C TRP A 411 4.31 0.18 21.58
N ILE A 412 3.08 0.23 22.11
CA ILE A 412 1.93 -0.61 21.73
C ILE A 412 0.81 0.29 21.17
N TYR A 413 0.35 0.02 19.95
CA TYR A 413 -0.65 0.84 19.23
C TYR A 413 -2.09 0.49 19.62
N LEU A 414 -2.89 1.51 19.95
CA LEU A 414 -4.33 1.37 20.24
C LEU A 414 -5.21 1.74 19.04
N GLY A 415 -4.79 2.72 18.23
CA GLY A 415 -5.56 3.24 17.11
C GLY A 415 -5.09 4.63 16.69
N THR A 416 -5.62 5.14 15.59
CA THR A 416 -5.46 6.53 15.14
C THR A 416 -6.79 7.26 15.29
N PHE A 417 -6.77 8.45 15.88
CA PHE A 417 -7.97 9.21 16.24
C PHE A 417 -7.80 10.69 15.90
N ASN A 418 -8.90 11.40 15.62
CA ASN A 418 -8.85 12.85 15.46
C ASN A 418 -8.82 13.58 16.81
N PHE A 419 -7.87 14.50 16.96
CA PHE A 419 -7.76 15.39 18.12
C PHE A 419 -7.86 16.86 17.69
N LYS A 420 -8.49 17.66 18.55
CA LYS A 420 -8.49 19.13 18.46
C LYS A 420 -7.18 19.69 18.97
N ALA A 421 -6.76 20.82 18.40
CA ALA A 421 -5.56 21.55 18.82
C ALA A 421 -5.65 22.05 20.26
N GLY A 422 -4.49 22.28 20.87
CA GLY A 422 -4.35 22.68 22.27
C GLY A 422 -4.58 21.51 23.24
N LYS A 423 -4.67 21.86 24.52
CA LYS A 423 -4.80 20.90 25.63
C LYS A 423 -6.26 20.74 26.04
N ASN A 424 -6.81 19.53 25.92
CA ASN A 424 -8.27 19.30 25.97
C ASN A 424 -8.70 18.26 27.03
N PRO A 425 -8.58 18.51 28.36
CA PRO A 425 -8.81 17.52 29.44
C PRO A 425 -10.13 16.73 29.45
N GLY A 426 -11.17 17.22 28.77
CA GLY A 426 -12.48 16.56 28.66
C GLY A 426 -12.72 15.77 27.36
N ALA A 427 -11.90 15.97 26.32
CA ALA A 427 -12.14 15.47 24.96
C ALA A 427 -10.89 15.05 24.18
N GLY A 428 -9.70 15.17 24.77
CA GLY A 428 -8.41 14.76 24.19
C GLY A 428 -7.46 14.30 25.29
N LYS A 429 -7.51 13.00 25.61
CA LYS A 429 -6.63 12.34 26.60
C LYS A 429 -6.70 10.83 26.52
N VAL A 430 -5.76 10.13 27.17
CA VAL A 430 -5.89 8.71 27.50
C VAL A 430 -6.08 8.56 29.01
N VAL A 431 -6.94 7.63 29.44
CA VAL A 431 -7.13 7.25 30.84
C VAL A 431 -6.89 5.75 31.00
N LEU A 432 -6.04 5.37 31.95
CA LEU A 432 -5.92 4.00 32.46
C LEU A 432 -6.60 3.93 33.83
N THR A 433 -7.24 2.80 34.15
CA THR A 433 -7.79 2.53 35.49
C THR A 433 -7.20 1.26 36.09
N ASN A 434 -7.16 1.15 37.43
CA ASN A 434 -6.75 -0.10 38.10
C ASN A 434 -7.83 -1.21 38.05
N ARG A 435 -8.92 -1.01 37.30
CA ARG A 435 -10.06 -1.92 37.23
C ARG A 435 -9.72 -3.18 36.41
N SER A 436 -9.96 -4.35 36.99
CA SER A 436 -9.75 -5.66 36.37
C SER A 436 -10.73 -6.71 36.92
N LYS A 437 -10.91 -7.80 36.19
CA LYS A 437 -11.58 -9.02 36.71
C LYS A 437 -10.71 -9.82 37.69
N GLN A 438 -9.44 -9.43 37.86
CA GLN A 438 -8.42 -10.15 38.60
C GLN A 438 -7.85 -9.25 39.71
N PRO A 439 -8.60 -8.99 40.80
CA PRO A 439 -8.16 -8.09 41.87
C PRO A 439 -6.91 -8.61 42.60
N GLY A 440 -6.05 -7.70 43.06
CA GLY A 440 -4.79 -8.03 43.75
C GLY A 440 -3.63 -8.46 42.85
N LYS A 441 -3.84 -8.52 41.53
CA LYS A 441 -2.76 -8.53 40.52
C LYS A 441 -2.24 -7.10 40.30
N ILE A 442 -1.25 -6.93 39.43
CA ILE A 442 -0.64 -5.61 39.15
C ILE A 442 -1.11 -5.04 37.81
N VAL A 443 -1.41 -3.74 37.83
CA VAL A 443 -1.57 -2.87 36.66
C VAL A 443 -0.35 -1.97 36.58
N THR A 444 0.20 -1.76 35.39
CA THR A 444 1.37 -0.89 35.17
C THR A 444 1.07 0.23 34.17
N ALA A 445 1.83 1.32 34.27
CA ALA A 445 1.79 2.48 33.39
C ALA A 445 3.19 3.05 33.22
N ASP A 446 3.40 3.72 32.09
CA ASP A 446 4.66 4.32 31.65
C ASP A 446 4.22 5.55 30.82
N ALA A 447 4.83 5.85 29.68
CA ALA A 447 4.41 6.94 28.79
C ALA A 447 3.20 6.64 27.87
N VAL A 448 2.56 7.69 27.36
CA VAL A 448 1.63 7.66 26.22
C VAL A 448 2.07 8.66 25.16
N ARG A 449 2.15 8.20 23.92
CA ARG A 449 2.63 8.94 22.75
C ARG A 449 1.52 9.12 21.71
N PHE A 450 1.37 10.36 21.25
CA PHE A 450 0.43 10.80 20.22
C PHE A 450 1.23 11.29 19.01
N GLY A 451 1.08 10.64 17.85
CA GLY A 451 1.81 11.00 16.63
C GLY A 451 3.04 10.15 16.35
N GLY A 452 3.51 10.14 15.10
CA GLY A 452 4.70 9.39 14.65
C GLY A 452 6.01 10.16 14.79
N GLY A 453 5.98 11.47 14.57
CA GLY A 453 7.12 12.36 14.79
C GLY A 453 8.17 12.41 13.67
N MET A 454 9.32 12.98 14.04
CA MET A 454 10.49 13.17 13.18
C MET A 454 11.66 12.30 13.64
N GLY A 455 12.51 11.91 12.71
CA GLY A 455 13.69 11.08 12.97
C GLY A 455 14.68 11.72 13.93
N ASN A 456 14.98 11.03 15.03
CA ASN A 456 15.77 11.54 16.16
C ASN A 456 16.97 10.66 16.54
N ILE A 457 17.39 9.74 15.67
CA ILE A 457 18.64 8.95 15.85
C ILE A 457 19.82 9.67 15.20
N SER A 458 20.95 9.72 15.90
CA SER A 458 22.17 10.38 15.44
C SER A 458 23.14 9.41 14.75
N ARG A 459 23.47 9.69 13.48
CA ARG A 459 24.56 9.05 12.72
C ARG A 459 25.46 10.12 12.09
N GLY A 460 26.77 9.91 12.12
CA GLY A 460 27.74 10.89 11.61
C GLY A 460 27.63 12.30 12.21
N GLY A 461 27.10 12.42 13.45
CA GLY A 461 26.80 13.71 14.09
C GLY A 461 25.54 14.43 13.58
N GLN A 462 24.69 13.75 12.81
CA GLN A 462 23.49 14.31 12.16
C GLN A 462 22.26 13.42 12.40
N ILE A 463 21.06 13.98 12.23
CA ILE A 463 19.79 13.24 12.13
C ILE A 463 19.33 13.17 10.67
N SER A 464 18.39 12.27 10.37
CA SER A 464 17.81 12.06 9.03
C SER A 464 17.09 13.28 8.46
N ARG A 465 16.52 14.13 9.32
CA ARG A 465 15.61 15.25 9.00
C ARG A 465 14.32 14.85 8.26
N ARG A 466 13.94 13.57 8.29
CA ARG A 466 12.72 13.04 7.69
C ARG A 466 11.66 12.70 8.76
N PRO A 467 10.37 12.58 8.38
CA PRO A 467 9.37 11.93 9.22
C PRO A 467 9.80 10.53 9.64
N ARG A 468 9.43 10.09 10.85
CA ARG A 468 9.88 8.80 11.41
C ARG A 468 9.43 7.59 10.58
N TYR A 469 8.31 7.69 9.85
CA TYR A 469 7.83 6.62 8.95
C TYR A 469 8.76 6.39 7.74
N ALA A 470 9.46 7.43 7.30
CA ALA A 470 10.36 7.36 6.16
C ALA A 470 11.73 6.74 6.50
N GLU A 471 12.09 6.67 7.78
CA GLU A 471 13.35 6.08 8.23
C GLU A 471 13.38 4.56 8.06
N ALA A 472 14.58 4.02 7.86
CA ALA A 472 14.83 2.58 7.90
C ALA A 472 14.46 1.96 9.26
N ALA A 473 14.10 0.67 9.26
CA ALA A 473 13.59 -0.03 10.45
C ALA A 473 14.55 0.06 11.64
N ARG A 474 15.87 0.03 11.40
CA ARG A 474 16.87 0.05 12.48
C ARG A 474 16.81 1.30 13.37
N TYR A 475 16.36 2.44 12.85
CA TYR A 475 16.24 3.70 13.61
C TYR A 475 14.99 3.68 14.49
N TYR A 476 13.86 3.23 13.93
CA TYR A 476 12.62 3.05 14.68
C TYR A 476 12.76 2.00 15.78
N LEU A 477 13.45 0.88 15.53
CA LEU A 477 13.65 -0.16 16.54
C LEU A 477 14.55 0.27 17.70
N GLN A 478 15.51 1.18 17.47
CA GLN A 478 16.25 1.83 18.56
C GLN A 478 15.31 2.68 19.42
N TYR A 479 14.46 3.50 18.79
CA TYR A 479 13.52 4.38 19.47
C TYR A 479 12.41 3.61 20.22
N ALA A 480 11.95 2.49 19.66
CA ALA A 480 10.99 1.57 20.27
C ALA A 480 11.59 0.66 21.36
N GLY A 481 12.86 0.87 21.74
CA GLY A 481 13.47 0.22 22.90
C GLY A 481 13.95 -1.22 22.71
N MET A 482 14.13 -1.69 21.47
CA MET A 482 14.67 -3.03 21.22
C MET A 482 16.11 -3.19 21.73
N PRO A 483 16.59 -4.40 22.04
CA PRO A 483 17.99 -4.64 22.42
C PRO A 483 18.94 -4.57 21.20
N ASP A 484 20.06 -3.85 21.37
CA ASP A 484 20.93 -3.36 20.29
C ASP A 484 21.56 -4.45 19.41
N THR A 485 22.57 -5.16 19.92
CA THR A 485 23.35 -6.18 19.20
C THR A 485 22.62 -7.52 19.09
N LEU A 486 21.38 -7.56 19.54
CA LEU A 486 20.48 -8.72 19.48
C LEU A 486 19.41 -8.54 18.40
N VAL A 487 18.95 -7.29 18.15
CA VAL A 487 17.86 -6.99 17.20
C VAL A 487 18.24 -6.00 16.09
N PHE A 488 19.05 -4.95 16.27
CA PHE A 488 19.18 -3.89 15.23
C PHE A 488 20.59 -3.28 14.98
N SER A 489 21.64 -3.69 15.69
CA SER A 489 23.03 -3.31 15.39
C SER A 489 23.94 -4.54 15.40
N PHE A 490 23.94 -5.29 14.30
CA PHE A 490 24.81 -6.45 14.11
C PHE A 490 26.18 -6.05 13.57
N ASN A 491 26.24 -4.94 12.82
CA ASN A 491 27.45 -4.45 12.15
C ASN A 491 28.17 -3.35 12.95
N GLY A 492 27.82 -3.15 14.22
CA GLY A 492 28.46 -2.16 15.11
C GLY A 492 28.37 -0.73 14.56
N ASP A 493 27.22 -0.38 14.00
CA ASP A 493 26.95 0.90 13.31
C ASP A 493 27.89 1.25 12.14
N SER A 494 28.59 0.25 11.56
CA SER A 494 29.43 0.47 10.37
C SER A 494 28.70 0.30 9.03
N VAL A 495 27.60 -0.45 8.99
CA VAL A 495 26.83 -0.73 7.75
C VAL A 495 25.32 -0.71 8.02
N ASP A 496 24.75 0.49 8.14
CA ASP A 496 23.33 0.71 8.45
C ASP A 496 22.36 -0.04 7.51
N TYR A 497 22.61 -0.03 6.20
CA TYR A 497 21.78 -0.77 5.23
C TYR A 497 21.71 -2.27 5.54
N ASN A 498 22.83 -2.88 5.94
CA ASN A 498 22.84 -4.30 6.33
C ASN A 498 22.07 -4.54 7.62
N ASP A 499 22.15 -3.63 8.59
CA ASP A 499 21.41 -3.75 9.84
C ASP A 499 19.89 -3.56 9.63
N ASP A 500 19.47 -2.71 8.69
CA ASP A 500 18.07 -2.45 8.34
C ASP A 500 17.32 -3.72 7.87
N TYR A 501 17.73 -4.38 6.77
CA TYR A 501 17.03 -5.58 6.30
C TYR A 501 17.32 -6.83 7.17
N GLN A 502 18.29 -6.77 8.09
CA GLN A 502 18.58 -7.86 9.03
C GLN A 502 17.78 -7.74 10.32
N CYS A 503 17.48 -6.53 10.78
CA CYS A 503 16.82 -6.33 12.07
C CYS A 503 15.40 -6.90 12.10
N ARG A 504 14.66 -6.82 10.99
CA ARG A 504 13.24 -7.17 10.91
C ARG A 504 12.97 -8.61 11.32
N GLY A 505 13.76 -9.56 10.80
CA GLY A 505 13.60 -10.98 11.14
C GLY A 505 13.90 -11.28 12.61
N GLU A 506 14.91 -10.63 13.19
CA GLU A 506 15.24 -10.79 14.61
C GLU A 506 14.28 -10.02 15.54
N TRP A 507 13.68 -8.94 15.07
CA TRP A 507 12.62 -8.21 15.77
C TRP A 507 11.36 -9.06 15.92
N VAL A 508 10.91 -9.79 14.89
CA VAL A 508 9.78 -10.73 15.06
C VAL A 508 10.13 -11.86 16.02
N ASN A 509 11.38 -12.34 15.98
CA ASN A 509 11.88 -13.32 16.95
C ASN A 509 11.81 -12.77 18.40
N TYR A 510 12.17 -11.49 18.60
CA TYR A 510 12.09 -10.82 19.90
C TYR A 510 10.65 -10.50 20.35
N LEU A 511 9.75 -10.13 19.43
CA LEU A 511 8.31 -10.01 19.70
C LEU A 511 7.77 -11.30 20.31
N LYS A 512 8.15 -12.46 19.73
CA LYS A 512 7.65 -13.77 20.13
C LYS A 512 8.31 -14.33 21.40
N GLY A 513 9.62 -14.12 21.57
CA GLY A 513 10.36 -14.60 22.75
C GLY A 513 10.55 -16.11 22.79
N ALA A 514 11.15 -16.61 23.88
CA ALA A 514 11.61 -17.99 24.04
C ALA A 514 10.53 -19.05 23.75
N PRO A 515 10.85 -20.16 23.04
CA PRO A 515 12.14 -20.53 22.45
C PRO A 515 12.36 -19.95 21.03
N TYR A 516 11.59 -18.94 20.63
CA TYR A 516 11.63 -18.32 19.31
C TYR A 516 12.50 -17.06 19.22
N GLY A 517 13.23 -16.73 20.30
CA GLY A 517 14.03 -15.51 20.43
C GLY A 517 15.07 -15.33 19.31
N PRO A 518 15.69 -14.13 19.20
CA PRO A 518 16.61 -13.80 18.11
C PRO A 518 17.71 -14.85 17.92
N ASN A 519 18.17 -15.10 16.70
CA ASN A 519 19.02 -16.27 16.41
C ASN A 519 20.39 -16.31 17.15
N LYS A 520 20.79 -15.19 17.77
CA LYS A 520 21.95 -15.07 18.67
C LYS A 520 21.64 -15.52 20.12
N ASN A 521 20.38 -15.43 20.57
CA ASN A 521 19.86 -15.97 21.83
C ASN A 521 18.37 -16.38 21.67
N ARG A 522 18.11 -17.66 21.36
CA ARG A 522 16.74 -18.16 21.16
C ARG A 522 15.93 -18.31 22.45
N ASP A 523 16.61 -18.43 23.58
CA ASP A 523 16.00 -18.56 24.92
C ASP A 523 15.76 -17.19 25.58
N GLU A 524 15.89 -16.10 24.83
CA GLU A 524 15.55 -14.74 25.26
C GLU A 524 14.06 -14.62 25.59
N LYS A 525 13.69 -14.11 26.79
CA LYS A 525 12.27 -14.02 27.22
C LYS A 525 11.44 -13.22 26.21
N GLY A 526 12.03 -12.18 25.62
CA GLY A 526 11.40 -11.33 24.62
C GLY A 526 10.11 -10.68 25.13
N LEU A 527 9.20 -10.37 24.22
CA LEU A 527 7.95 -9.69 24.53
C LEU A 527 6.74 -10.64 24.66
N GLY A 528 6.89 -11.94 24.37
CA GLY A 528 5.87 -12.97 24.57
C GLY A 528 4.64 -12.89 23.63
N ILE A 529 4.67 -12.05 22.61
CA ILE A 529 3.56 -11.82 21.67
C ILE A 529 3.53 -12.97 20.64
N PRO A 530 2.49 -13.83 20.60
CA PRO A 530 2.51 -15.02 19.75
C PRO A 530 2.23 -14.67 18.30
N VAL A 531 3.27 -14.26 17.56
CA VAL A 531 3.22 -13.99 16.12
C VAL A 531 2.99 -15.29 15.33
N ASP A 532 1.97 -15.26 14.46
CA ASP A 532 1.56 -16.41 13.64
C ASP A 532 2.29 -16.46 12.29
N LEU A 533 2.56 -15.31 11.67
CA LEU A 533 3.38 -15.17 10.46
C LEU A 533 4.10 -13.83 10.37
N SER A 534 5.14 -13.78 9.54
CA SER A 534 5.93 -12.60 9.20
C SER A 534 5.96 -12.35 7.69
N PHE A 535 5.94 -11.07 7.28
CA PHE A 535 5.80 -10.67 5.89
C PHE A 535 6.66 -9.47 5.50
N ALA A 536 7.51 -9.64 4.48
CA ALA A 536 8.26 -8.57 3.84
C ALA A 536 7.68 -8.22 2.47
N PHE A 537 7.26 -6.96 2.25
CA PHE A 537 6.76 -6.47 0.98
C PHE A 537 7.81 -5.56 0.33
N HIS A 538 8.38 -6.03 -0.80
CA HIS A 538 9.34 -5.33 -1.65
C HIS A 538 8.80 -5.26 -3.10
N THR A 539 9.50 -4.52 -3.96
CA THR A 539 9.38 -4.67 -5.43
C THR A 539 10.75 -4.75 -6.11
N ASP A 540 10.81 -5.44 -7.25
CA ASP A 540 12.07 -5.82 -7.89
C ASP A 540 12.55 -4.77 -8.92
N ALA A 541 13.82 -4.85 -9.33
CA ALA A 541 14.50 -3.91 -10.22
C ALA A 541 14.69 -4.43 -11.67
N GLY A 542 13.75 -5.25 -12.17
CA GLY A 542 13.75 -5.76 -13.54
C GLY A 542 13.23 -4.75 -14.58
N ARG A 543 13.76 -4.78 -15.81
CA ARG A 543 13.32 -3.91 -16.91
C ARG A 543 12.90 -4.74 -18.12
N SER A 544 11.83 -4.33 -18.79
CA SER A 544 11.31 -4.94 -20.03
C SER A 544 10.98 -3.90 -21.10
N ARG A 545 10.91 -4.37 -22.35
CA ARG A 545 10.48 -3.61 -23.54
C ARG A 545 9.52 -4.40 -24.44
N ASN A 546 9.04 -5.57 -24.00
CA ASN A 546 8.24 -6.49 -24.82
C ASN A 546 6.72 -6.44 -24.54
N GLY A 547 6.22 -5.36 -23.93
CA GLY A 547 4.80 -5.21 -23.57
C GLY A 547 4.29 -6.13 -22.45
N ARG A 548 5.20 -6.81 -21.73
CA ARG A 548 4.87 -7.66 -20.57
C ARG A 548 5.43 -7.09 -19.27
N VAL A 549 4.70 -7.35 -18.19
CA VAL A 549 5.16 -7.10 -16.82
C VAL A 549 6.31 -8.04 -16.43
N ILE A 550 7.12 -7.62 -15.47
CA ILE A 550 8.05 -8.49 -14.75
C ILE A 550 7.24 -9.41 -13.83
N GLY A 551 6.28 -8.85 -13.09
CA GLY A 551 5.31 -9.59 -12.29
C GLY A 551 5.88 -10.25 -11.03
N THR A 552 5.10 -11.18 -10.47
CA THR A 552 5.17 -11.54 -9.04
C THR A 552 6.10 -12.71 -8.73
N LEU A 553 7.09 -12.46 -7.86
CA LEU A 553 8.02 -13.43 -7.29
C LEU A 553 7.79 -13.53 -5.78
N SER A 554 7.82 -14.75 -5.24
CA SER A 554 7.76 -14.99 -3.79
C SER A 554 8.98 -15.78 -3.33
N ILE A 555 9.61 -15.33 -2.24
CA ILE A 555 10.84 -15.87 -1.69
C ILE A 555 10.56 -16.42 -0.28
N TYR A 556 11.02 -17.64 -0.04
CA TYR A 556 10.90 -18.36 1.23
C TYR A 556 12.22 -19.08 1.55
N ASN A 557 12.40 -19.60 2.76
CA ASN A 557 13.51 -20.53 3.03
C ASN A 557 13.07 -21.74 3.85
N THR A 558 13.38 -22.96 3.37
CA THR A 558 13.16 -24.19 4.15
C THR A 558 14.26 -24.48 5.16
N ASP A 559 15.44 -23.86 5.02
CA ASP A 559 16.50 -23.92 6.04
C ASP A 559 16.26 -22.85 7.11
N GLY A 560 16.52 -23.18 8.37
CA GLY A 560 16.62 -22.22 9.48
C GLY A 560 18.01 -21.58 9.57
N ALA A 561 18.17 -20.59 10.45
CA ALA A 561 19.48 -19.99 10.74
C ALA A 561 20.46 -21.00 11.39
N ASP A 562 19.91 -22.00 12.07
CA ASP A 562 20.58 -23.16 12.67
C ASP A 562 20.81 -24.34 11.70
N THR A 563 20.51 -24.15 10.41
CA THR A 563 20.49 -25.19 9.36
C THR A 563 19.45 -26.31 9.52
N THR A 564 18.53 -26.21 10.49
CA THR A 564 17.45 -27.20 10.62
C THR A 564 16.31 -26.94 9.63
N LEU A 565 15.49 -27.96 9.36
CA LEU A 565 14.28 -27.82 8.53
C LEU A 565 13.02 -27.53 9.39
N LYS A 566 13.20 -27.00 10.59
CA LYS A 566 12.14 -26.81 11.60
C LYS A 566 12.19 -25.44 12.28
N PHE A 567 11.08 -25.06 12.88
CA PHE A 567 11.00 -23.99 13.86
C PHE A 567 11.24 -24.55 15.28
N PRO A 568 11.48 -23.69 16.29
CA PRO A 568 11.81 -24.13 17.65
C PRO A 568 10.75 -25.01 18.35
N ASP A 569 9.49 -24.92 17.94
CA ASP A 569 8.39 -25.78 18.40
C ASP A 569 8.31 -27.15 17.68
N GLY A 570 9.18 -27.37 16.70
CA GLY A 570 9.24 -28.58 15.88
C GLY A 570 8.37 -28.56 14.62
N GLN A 571 7.63 -27.48 14.34
CA GLN A 571 6.89 -27.27 13.09
C GLN A 571 7.86 -27.24 11.90
N SER A 572 7.49 -27.86 10.78
CA SER A 572 8.29 -27.93 9.56
C SER A 572 8.35 -26.58 8.84
N ARG A 573 9.55 -26.13 8.47
CA ARG A 573 9.77 -24.89 7.68
C ARG A 573 9.21 -24.98 6.26
N LEU A 574 8.66 -26.13 5.82
CA LEU A 574 7.79 -26.19 4.66
C LEU A 574 6.55 -25.28 4.81
N ALA A 575 6.15 -24.89 6.02
CA ALA A 575 5.12 -23.87 6.22
C ALA A 575 5.46 -22.51 5.55
N ASN A 576 6.75 -22.16 5.41
CA ASN A 576 7.20 -20.99 4.62
C ASN A 576 6.86 -21.13 3.14
N ARG A 577 7.03 -22.36 2.60
CA ARG A 577 6.64 -22.66 1.22
C ARG A 577 5.12 -22.64 1.06
N ASP A 578 4.40 -23.26 1.99
CA ASP A 578 2.93 -23.28 1.96
C ASP A 578 2.37 -21.84 1.91
N LEU A 579 2.87 -20.94 2.76
CA LEU A 579 2.55 -19.51 2.75
C LEU A 579 2.91 -18.86 1.41
N ALA A 580 4.12 -19.08 0.88
CA ALA A 580 4.60 -18.44 -0.35
C ALA A 580 3.85 -18.90 -1.62
N ASP A 581 3.49 -20.19 -1.73
CA ASP A 581 2.72 -20.73 -2.85
C ASP A 581 1.27 -20.23 -2.82
N ILE A 582 0.62 -20.23 -1.64
CA ILE A 582 -0.73 -19.65 -1.46
C ILE A 582 -0.72 -18.14 -1.79
N LEU A 583 0.26 -17.38 -1.27
CA LEU A 583 0.39 -15.94 -1.50
C LEU A 583 0.58 -15.61 -2.98
N GLN A 584 1.57 -16.22 -3.65
CA GLN A 584 1.82 -15.96 -5.06
C GLN A 584 0.63 -16.39 -5.92
N THR A 585 -0.04 -17.48 -5.54
CA THR A 585 -1.18 -18.00 -6.30
C THR A 585 -2.39 -17.09 -6.20
N GLN A 586 -2.73 -16.63 -5.00
CA GLN A 586 -3.82 -15.68 -4.79
C GLN A 586 -3.62 -14.39 -5.61
N ILE A 587 -2.44 -13.77 -5.47
CA ILE A 587 -2.07 -12.53 -6.19
C ILE A 587 -2.15 -12.73 -7.71
N VAL A 588 -1.56 -13.81 -8.23
CA VAL A 588 -1.55 -14.06 -9.68
C VAL A 588 -2.94 -14.36 -10.21
N GLU A 589 -3.75 -15.17 -9.52
CA GLU A 589 -5.09 -15.54 -9.98
C GLU A 589 -6.06 -14.34 -9.94
N ASP A 590 -6.02 -13.53 -8.88
CA ASP A 590 -6.83 -12.30 -8.78
C ASP A 590 -6.43 -11.26 -9.85
N ILE A 591 -5.12 -11.01 -10.05
CA ILE A 591 -4.65 -10.03 -11.04
C ILE A 591 -4.87 -10.53 -12.48
N GLN A 592 -4.76 -11.84 -12.75
CA GLN A 592 -5.09 -12.40 -14.06
C GLN A 592 -6.59 -12.33 -14.38
N ALA A 593 -7.44 -12.39 -13.36
CA ALA A 593 -8.89 -12.27 -13.52
C ALA A 593 -9.34 -10.80 -13.72
N LYS A 594 -8.74 -9.83 -13.03
CA LYS A 594 -9.18 -8.42 -13.06
C LYS A 594 -8.40 -7.49 -14.02
N TYR A 595 -7.12 -7.74 -14.29
CA TYR A 595 -6.21 -6.72 -14.84
C TYR A 595 -5.37 -7.15 -16.05
N ASP A 596 -4.65 -8.27 -15.97
CA ASP A 596 -3.81 -8.75 -17.08
C ASP A 596 -3.77 -10.29 -17.10
N PRO A 597 -4.50 -10.96 -18.01
CA PRO A 597 -4.43 -12.41 -18.18
C PRO A 597 -3.04 -12.95 -18.53
N LEU A 598 -2.08 -12.07 -18.88
CA LEU A 598 -0.67 -12.40 -19.10
C LEU A 598 0.24 -12.00 -17.93
N TRP A 599 -0.32 -11.61 -16.77
CA TRP A 599 0.45 -11.25 -15.57
C TRP A 599 1.41 -12.36 -15.19
N ASN A 600 2.69 -12.02 -15.11
CA ASN A 600 3.76 -13.01 -15.12
C ASN A 600 3.99 -13.63 -13.74
N ARG A 601 3.58 -14.89 -13.55
CA ARG A 601 4.01 -15.69 -12.39
C ARG A 601 5.49 -16.02 -12.52
N ARG A 602 6.30 -15.55 -11.57
CA ARG A 602 7.73 -15.88 -11.48
C ARG A 602 7.94 -17.12 -10.59
N ALA A 603 9.18 -17.43 -10.27
CA ALA A 603 9.54 -18.58 -9.43
C ALA A 603 9.06 -18.45 -7.97
N LEU A 604 8.92 -19.59 -7.29
CA LEU A 604 8.85 -19.69 -5.83
C LEU A 604 10.26 -20.00 -5.28
N TRP A 605 11.00 -18.98 -4.82
CA TRP A 605 12.42 -19.11 -4.51
C TRP A 605 12.71 -19.62 -3.09
N ASP A 606 13.26 -20.83 -2.98
CA ASP A 606 13.88 -21.37 -1.75
C ASP A 606 15.32 -20.79 -1.58
N ARG A 607 15.44 -19.68 -0.84
CA ARG A 607 16.67 -18.87 -0.72
C ARG A 607 16.81 -18.17 0.64
N GLY A 608 18.04 -18.09 1.13
CA GLY A 608 18.42 -17.36 2.36
C GLY A 608 18.41 -15.84 2.25
N TYR A 609 17.31 -15.24 1.80
CA TYR A 609 17.06 -13.80 1.97
C TYR A 609 16.74 -13.56 3.45
N SER A 610 17.40 -12.58 4.06
CA SER A 610 17.39 -12.33 5.51
C SER A 610 15.98 -12.38 6.11
N GLU A 611 15.05 -11.64 5.53
CA GLU A 611 13.67 -11.47 5.98
C GLU A 611 12.80 -12.73 5.86
N ALA A 612 13.16 -13.67 4.98
CA ALA A 612 12.48 -14.96 4.82
C ALA A 612 13.23 -16.13 5.51
N TRP A 613 14.44 -15.88 6.03
CA TRP A 613 15.34 -16.87 6.62
C TRP A 613 15.46 -16.74 8.14
N ARG A 614 15.74 -15.53 8.63
CA ARG A 614 15.93 -15.25 10.06
C ARG A 614 14.69 -15.52 10.94
N PRO A 615 13.43 -15.35 10.48
CA PRO A 615 12.28 -15.65 11.34
C PRO A 615 12.22 -17.11 11.80
N ASN A 616 11.94 -17.28 13.09
CA ASN A 616 11.69 -18.56 13.75
C ASN A 616 10.20 -18.97 13.69
N MET A 617 9.45 -18.45 12.72
CA MET A 617 8.03 -18.73 12.45
C MET A 617 7.73 -18.58 10.95
N PRO A 618 6.53 -18.93 10.45
CA PRO A 618 6.17 -18.76 9.05
C PRO A 618 6.52 -17.38 8.46
N ALA A 619 7.21 -17.37 7.33
CA ALA A 619 7.82 -16.18 6.73
C ALA A 619 7.82 -16.24 5.20
N VAL A 620 7.57 -15.09 4.57
CA VAL A 620 7.70 -14.89 3.12
C VAL A 620 8.11 -13.45 2.81
N LEU A 621 8.95 -13.29 1.79
CA LEU A 621 9.24 -12.02 1.13
C LEU A 621 8.55 -12.02 -0.24
N LEU A 622 7.74 -11.01 -0.51
CA LEU A 622 7.04 -10.78 -1.78
C LEU A 622 7.74 -9.69 -2.58
N GLU A 623 8.01 -10.00 -3.85
CA GLU A 623 8.43 -9.08 -4.90
C GLU A 623 7.24 -8.94 -5.85
N LEU A 624 6.31 -8.01 -5.56
CA LEU A 624 4.97 -8.01 -6.17
C LEU A 624 5.01 -7.79 -7.70
N LEU A 625 5.78 -6.78 -8.09
CA LEU A 625 5.97 -6.25 -9.44
C LEU A 625 7.37 -5.63 -9.51
N SER A 626 7.69 -4.90 -10.59
CA SER A 626 8.98 -4.19 -10.69
C SER A 626 8.90 -2.67 -10.79
N HIS A 627 9.62 -1.97 -9.90
CA HIS A 627 9.77 -0.51 -9.94
C HIS A 627 10.67 -0.01 -11.08
N HIS A 628 11.42 -0.89 -11.77
CA HIS A 628 12.24 -0.53 -12.94
C HIS A 628 11.56 -0.83 -14.29
N ASN A 629 10.32 -1.32 -14.29
CA ASN A 629 9.57 -1.56 -15.52
C ASN A 629 8.33 -0.64 -15.59
N PHE A 630 8.34 0.30 -16.52
CA PHE A 630 7.24 1.25 -16.73
C PHE A 630 5.85 0.59 -16.77
N LEU A 631 5.70 -0.56 -17.44
CA LEU A 631 4.41 -1.24 -17.50
C LEU A 631 3.98 -1.84 -16.16
N ASP A 632 4.90 -2.34 -15.33
CA ASP A 632 4.58 -2.74 -13.95
C ASP A 632 4.15 -1.51 -13.14
N MET A 633 4.83 -0.37 -13.32
CA MET A 633 4.52 0.89 -12.65
C MET A 633 3.18 1.52 -13.09
N LYS A 634 2.68 1.26 -14.30
CA LYS A 634 1.30 1.64 -14.68
C LYS A 634 0.24 0.98 -13.78
N PHE A 635 0.49 -0.25 -13.30
CA PHE A 635 -0.34 -0.87 -12.26
C PHE A 635 0.04 -0.36 -10.87
N GLY A 636 1.34 -0.22 -10.61
CA GLY A 636 1.88 0.20 -9.32
C GLY A 636 1.40 1.57 -8.83
N ASN A 637 1.20 2.52 -9.75
CA ASN A 637 0.70 3.87 -9.44
C ASN A 637 -0.84 3.98 -9.50
N ASP A 638 -1.58 2.90 -9.80
CA ASP A 638 -3.04 2.91 -9.86
C ASP A 638 -3.65 2.50 -8.50
N PRO A 639 -4.39 3.39 -7.79
CA PRO A 639 -4.99 3.07 -6.49
C PRO A 639 -5.92 1.86 -6.51
N ARG A 640 -6.63 1.62 -7.63
CA ARG A 640 -7.55 0.48 -7.81
C ARG A 640 -6.78 -0.84 -7.74
N PHE A 641 -5.61 -0.88 -8.40
CA PHE A 641 -4.71 -2.03 -8.35
C PHE A 641 -4.05 -2.18 -6.98
N ARG A 642 -3.65 -1.07 -6.32
CA ARG A 642 -3.09 -1.09 -4.95
C ARG A 642 -4.07 -1.73 -3.96
N PHE A 643 -5.36 -1.41 -4.04
CA PHE A 643 -6.42 -2.04 -3.25
C PHE A 643 -6.55 -3.54 -3.53
N ASP A 644 -6.69 -3.95 -4.79
CA ASP A 644 -6.91 -5.36 -5.17
C ASP A 644 -5.71 -6.26 -4.86
N ALA A 645 -4.48 -5.80 -5.12
CA ALA A 645 -3.27 -6.53 -4.76
C ALA A 645 -3.17 -6.73 -3.24
N SER A 646 -3.55 -5.70 -2.46
CA SER A 646 -3.61 -5.78 -0.99
C SER A 646 -4.70 -6.74 -0.51
N ARG A 647 -5.88 -6.74 -1.14
CA ARG A 647 -6.96 -7.72 -0.88
C ARG A 647 -6.47 -9.14 -1.17
N SER A 648 -5.74 -9.33 -2.26
CA SER A 648 -5.13 -10.63 -2.62
C SER A 648 -4.17 -11.13 -1.52
N ILE A 649 -3.31 -10.26 -0.98
CA ILE A 649 -2.38 -10.60 0.12
C ILE A 649 -3.15 -10.98 1.40
N TYR A 650 -4.16 -10.19 1.79
CA TYR A 650 -5.03 -10.48 2.93
C TYR A 650 -5.71 -11.87 2.80
N LYS A 651 -6.30 -12.16 1.64
CA LYS A 651 -6.97 -13.44 1.37
C LYS A 651 -6.02 -14.63 1.50
N ALA A 652 -4.77 -14.49 1.04
CA ALA A 652 -3.75 -15.51 1.21
C ALA A 652 -3.39 -15.77 2.69
N PHE A 653 -3.23 -14.71 3.50
CA PHE A 653 -2.93 -14.85 4.93
C PHE A 653 -4.08 -15.52 5.69
N LEU A 654 -5.32 -15.14 5.38
CA LEU A 654 -6.51 -15.78 5.93
C LEU A 654 -6.55 -17.29 5.60
N ARG A 655 -6.39 -17.64 4.31
CA ARG A 655 -6.38 -19.03 3.83
C ARG A 655 -5.24 -19.86 4.45
N PHE A 656 -4.05 -19.28 4.59
CA PHE A 656 -2.91 -19.92 5.27
C PHE A 656 -3.17 -20.14 6.76
N LEU A 657 -3.59 -19.11 7.50
CA LEU A 657 -3.80 -19.18 8.94
C LEU A 657 -4.98 -20.10 9.32
N ALA A 658 -6.04 -20.12 8.53
CA ALA A 658 -7.15 -21.06 8.66
C ALA A 658 -6.66 -22.53 8.61
N VAL A 659 -5.83 -22.87 7.62
CA VAL A 659 -5.20 -24.21 7.52
C VAL A 659 -4.27 -24.47 8.69
N GLN A 660 -3.41 -23.51 9.05
CA GLN A 660 -2.45 -23.66 10.16
C GLN A 660 -3.13 -24.02 11.49
N HIS A 661 -4.28 -23.40 11.78
CA HIS A 661 -5.01 -23.60 13.03
C HIS A 661 -6.19 -24.60 12.92
N GLN A 662 -6.43 -25.17 11.73
CA GLN A 662 -7.55 -26.07 11.45
C GLN A 662 -8.92 -25.45 11.79
N THR A 663 -9.14 -24.22 11.31
CA THR A 663 -10.41 -23.47 11.44
C THR A 663 -10.98 -23.15 10.07
N ASP A 664 -12.31 -23.06 9.96
CA ASP A 664 -12.97 -22.49 8.79
C ASP A 664 -12.68 -20.99 8.66
N TYR A 665 -12.90 -20.41 7.47
CA TYR A 665 -12.66 -18.99 7.19
C TYR A 665 -13.76 -18.35 6.33
N VAL A 666 -13.90 -17.04 6.45
CA VAL A 666 -14.80 -16.19 5.66
C VAL A 666 -14.04 -14.92 5.27
N VAL A 667 -14.12 -14.50 4.01
CA VAL A 667 -13.49 -13.26 3.53
C VAL A 667 -14.36 -12.05 3.90
N GLN A 668 -13.75 -10.92 4.27
CA GLN A 668 -14.49 -9.69 4.61
C GLN A 668 -15.18 -9.08 3.38
N PRO A 669 -16.31 -8.38 3.55
CA PRO A 669 -17.03 -7.79 2.42
C PRO A 669 -16.27 -6.66 1.70
N LEU A 670 -16.80 -6.30 0.53
CA LEU A 670 -16.49 -5.04 -0.14
C LEU A 670 -17.34 -3.90 0.47
N PRO A 671 -16.99 -2.62 0.24
CA PRO A 671 -17.83 -1.47 0.61
C PRO A 671 -19.27 -1.57 0.10
N VAL A 672 -20.17 -0.77 0.69
CA VAL A 672 -21.54 -0.63 0.19
C VAL A 672 -21.62 0.50 -0.85
N SER A 673 -22.53 0.37 -1.80
CA SER A 673 -22.73 1.33 -2.90
C SER A 673 -24.17 1.87 -2.94
N HIS A 674 -24.44 2.84 -3.80
CA HIS A 674 -25.73 3.54 -3.95
C HIS A 674 -26.25 4.09 -2.63
N PHE A 675 -25.34 4.63 -1.82
CA PHE A 675 -25.67 5.21 -0.53
C PHE A 675 -26.49 6.49 -0.75
N ARG A 676 -27.50 6.70 0.10
CA ARG A 676 -28.37 7.89 0.01
C ARG A 676 -29.01 8.24 1.32
N ALA A 677 -29.14 9.54 1.55
CA ALA A 677 -29.95 10.12 2.61
C ALA A 677 -31.16 10.87 2.03
N GLU A 678 -32.33 10.69 2.65
CA GLU A 678 -33.54 11.44 2.32
C GLU A 678 -34.28 11.88 3.60
N PHE A 679 -34.92 13.06 3.59
CA PHE A 679 -35.78 13.48 4.69
C PHE A 679 -37.14 12.77 4.62
N VAL A 680 -37.66 12.40 5.79
CA VAL A 680 -38.96 11.75 5.96
C VAL A 680 -39.70 12.45 7.10
N ASP A 681 -40.93 12.89 6.83
CA ASP A 681 -41.82 13.53 7.81
C ASP A 681 -41.15 14.67 8.61
N GLY A 682 -40.42 15.55 7.89
CA GLY A 682 -39.67 16.66 8.47
C GLY A 682 -38.30 16.26 9.01
N LYS A 683 -38.15 16.22 10.34
CA LYS A 683 -36.85 16.12 11.04
C LYS A 683 -36.30 14.70 11.16
N ASN A 684 -36.75 13.76 10.34
CA ASN A 684 -36.24 12.38 10.32
C ASN A 684 -35.49 12.12 9.02
N VAL A 685 -34.47 11.27 9.08
CA VAL A 685 -33.62 10.92 7.94
C VAL A 685 -33.74 9.42 7.70
N ARG A 686 -33.94 9.02 6.45
CA ARG A 686 -33.82 7.63 5.99
C ARG A 686 -32.51 7.48 5.22
N LEU A 687 -31.71 6.51 5.62
CA LEU A 687 -30.43 6.14 5.04
C LEU A 687 -30.55 4.77 4.35
N ARG A 688 -30.12 4.64 3.09
CA ARG A 688 -30.27 3.40 2.30
C ARG A 688 -29.05 3.15 1.42
N TRP A 689 -28.69 1.88 1.20
CA TRP A 689 -27.53 1.46 0.39
C TRP A 689 -27.74 0.06 -0.22
N LYS A 690 -26.86 -0.39 -1.11
CA LYS A 690 -26.80 -1.75 -1.67
C LYS A 690 -25.55 -2.50 -1.16
N PRO A 691 -25.61 -3.83 -0.93
CA PRO A 691 -24.42 -4.65 -0.76
C PRO A 691 -23.70 -4.84 -2.11
N VAL A 692 -22.37 -4.91 -2.09
CA VAL A 692 -21.53 -5.24 -3.26
C VAL A 692 -21.07 -6.70 -3.18
N HIS A 693 -21.12 -7.40 -4.31
CA HIS A 693 -20.72 -8.81 -4.45
C HIS A 693 -19.29 -8.91 -4.99
N ASP A 694 -18.42 -9.67 -4.31
CA ASP A 694 -17.07 -9.99 -4.80
C ASP A 694 -17.13 -11.22 -5.73
N PRO A 695 -16.92 -11.08 -7.05
CA PRO A 695 -17.01 -12.20 -7.99
C PRO A 695 -15.88 -13.23 -7.83
N LEU A 696 -14.82 -12.91 -7.08
CA LEU A 696 -13.71 -13.81 -6.81
C LEU A 696 -13.84 -14.52 -5.45
N GLU A 697 -14.72 -14.03 -4.56
CA GLU A 697 -14.86 -14.55 -3.19
C GLU A 697 -16.32 -14.62 -2.74
N LEU A 698 -17.00 -15.73 -3.07
CA LEU A 698 -18.40 -15.99 -2.71
C LEU A 698 -18.70 -15.94 -1.19
N THR A 699 -17.66 -16.02 -0.33
CA THR A 699 -17.81 -15.87 1.13
C THR A 699 -17.87 -14.41 1.59
N ALA A 700 -17.51 -13.44 0.74
CA ALA A 700 -17.47 -12.01 1.06
C ALA A 700 -18.84 -11.31 1.08
N MET A 701 -19.95 -12.06 1.08
CA MET A 701 -21.27 -11.47 1.23
C MET A 701 -21.46 -10.87 2.64
N PRO A 702 -22.10 -9.71 2.78
CA PRO A 702 -22.34 -9.08 4.08
C PRO A 702 -23.54 -9.69 4.82
N ASP A 703 -23.37 -9.96 6.11
CA ASP A 703 -24.44 -10.38 7.02
C ASP A 703 -25.20 -9.17 7.58
N LYS A 704 -24.47 -8.09 7.89
CA LYS A 704 -24.95 -6.88 8.58
C LYS A 704 -24.13 -5.65 8.15
N TYR A 705 -24.42 -4.50 8.76
CA TYR A 705 -23.68 -3.26 8.53
C TYR A 705 -23.41 -2.52 9.84
N ILE A 706 -22.41 -1.64 9.86
CA ILE A 706 -22.20 -0.67 10.93
C ILE A 706 -22.41 0.72 10.33
N LEU A 707 -23.32 1.50 10.93
CA LEU A 707 -23.52 2.90 10.61
C LEU A 707 -22.68 3.77 11.56
N TYR A 708 -21.80 4.56 11.01
CA TYR A 708 -20.98 5.55 11.71
C TYR A 708 -21.59 6.95 11.58
N ILE A 709 -21.50 7.77 12.63
CA ILE A 709 -22.02 9.15 12.64
C ILE A 709 -20.94 10.12 13.11
N ARG A 710 -20.69 11.17 12.33
CA ARG A 710 -19.98 12.40 12.73
C ARG A 710 -20.98 13.56 12.81
N LEU A 711 -20.75 14.50 13.72
CA LEU A 711 -21.52 15.74 13.85
C LEU A 711 -20.57 16.93 13.69
N GLU A 712 -20.91 17.93 12.87
CA GLU A 712 -20.03 19.08 12.60
C GLU A 712 -18.58 18.68 12.25
N ASP A 713 -17.59 19.47 12.69
CA ASP A 713 -16.13 19.26 12.56
C ASP A 713 -15.56 18.33 13.65
N GLU A 714 -16.34 17.39 14.17
CA GLU A 714 -15.88 16.35 15.11
C GLU A 714 -15.29 15.12 14.35
N ASP A 715 -15.01 14.01 15.04
CA ASP A 715 -14.70 12.72 14.43
C ASP A 715 -15.98 11.86 14.29
N PHE A 716 -15.86 10.69 13.65
CA PHE A 716 -16.89 9.66 13.71
C PHE A 716 -16.92 8.96 15.08
N ASP A 717 -18.11 8.52 15.49
CA ASP A 717 -18.30 7.64 16.64
C ASP A 717 -17.72 6.22 16.41
N ASN A 718 -17.82 5.32 17.41
CA ASN A 718 -17.41 3.92 17.24
C ASN A 718 -18.37 3.11 16.33
N GLY A 719 -19.39 3.74 15.77
CA GLY A 719 -20.41 3.12 14.93
C GLY A 719 -21.45 2.31 15.69
N LYS A 720 -22.55 1.99 15.00
CA LYS A 720 -23.68 1.23 15.51
C LYS A 720 -24.06 0.11 14.54
N LEU A 721 -24.05 -1.14 15.03
CA LEU A 721 -24.48 -2.31 14.28
C LEU A 721 -25.97 -2.20 13.90
N VAL A 722 -26.28 -2.43 12.62
CA VAL A 722 -27.65 -2.45 12.07
C VAL A 722 -27.88 -3.70 11.23
N ASN A 723 -29.07 -4.29 11.36
CA ASN A 723 -29.44 -5.55 10.71
C ASN A 723 -30.16 -5.35 9.34
N SER A 724 -30.03 -4.17 8.72
CA SER A 724 -30.70 -3.83 7.46
C SER A 724 -29.98 -2.69 6.74
N ASN A 725 -30.07 -2.67 5.41
CA ASN A 725 -29.59 -1.61 4.52
C ASN A 725 -30.58 -0.43 4.38
N ASN A 726 -31.42 -0.21 5.39
CA ASN A 726 -32.43 0.82 5.45
C ASN A 726 -32.61 1.26 6.92
N VAL A 727 -32.08 2.43 7.28
CA VAL A 727 -32.05 2.93 8.66
C VAL A 727 -32.80 4.25 8.76
N TYR A 728 -33.66 4.37 9.77
CA TYR A 728 -34.36 5.61 10.10
C TYR A 728 -33.74 6.26 11.34
N LEU A 729 -33.22 7.47 11.19
CA LEU A 729 -32.82 8.35 12.28
C LEU A 729 -33.95 9.35 12.54
N ARG A 730 -34.38 9.51 13.79
CA ARG A 730 -35.51 10.38 14.16
C ARG A 730 -35.06 11.65 14.84
N ASN A 731 -35.78 12.75 14.60
CA ASN A 731 -35.61 14.05 15.26
C ASN A 731 -34.15 14.54 15.28
N ILE A 732 -33.51 14.66 14.10
CA ILE A 732 -32.19 15.29 14.00
C ILE A 732 -32.27 16.77 14.39
N ARG A 733 -31.17 17.32 14.94
CA ARG A 733 -31.14 18.70 15.43
C ARG A 733 -31.10 19.70 14.26
N PRO A 734 -31.99 20.71 14.22
CA PRO A 734 -31.92 21.78 13.23
C PRO A 734 -30.58 22.54 13.29
N GLY A 735 -30.07 22.96 12.13
CA GLY A 735 -28.81 23.68 11.97
C GLY A 735 -27.54 22.83 12.15
N VAL A 736 -27.67 21.57 12.58
CA VAL A 736 -26.54 20.66 12.78
C VAL A 736 -26.35 19.79 11.55
N ILE A 737 -25.11 19.71 11.07
CA ILE A 737 -24.70 18.79 10.01
C ILE A 737 -24.42 17.42 10.65
N TYR A 738 -25.06 16.40 10.11
CA TYR A 738 -24.79 14.99 10.40
C TYR A 738 -24.11 14.39 9.18
N SER A 739 -22.93 13.79 9.35
CA SER A 739 -22.24 13.02 8.31
C SER A 739 -22.26 11.53 8.65
N PHE A 740 -22.38 10.70 7.63
CA PHE A 740 -22.57 9.25 7.76
C PHE A 740 -21.61 8.50 6.85
N LYS A 741 -21.11 7.36 7.32
CA LYS A 741 -20.50 6.33 6.47
C LYS A 741 -20.94 4.95 6.96
N VAL A 742 -20.90 3.96 6.07
CA VAL A 742 -21.37 2.60 6.37
C VAL A 742 -20.28 1.60 6.00
N THR A 743 -19.96 0.69 6.92
CA THR A 743 -19.21 -0.54 6.60
C THR A 743 -20.17 -1.73 6.53
N ALA A 744 -19.87 -2.70 5.68
CA ALA A 744 -20.53 -3.99 5.66
C ALA A 744 -19.71 -4.99 6.48
N VAL A 745 -20.38 -5.86 7.23
CA VAL A 745 -19.72 -6.85 8.11
C VAL A 745 -20.27 -8.24 7.90
N ASN A 746 -19.40 -9.24 8.05
CA ASN A 746 -19.77 -10.65 8.09
C ASN A 746 -18.91 -11.42 9.10
N ALA A 747 -19.07 -12.73 9.19
CA ALA A 747 -18.26 -13.59 10.07
C ALA A 747 -16.73 -13.45 9.86
N GLY A 748 -16.27 -13.02 8.69
CA GLY A 748 -14.87 -12.85 8.32
C GLY A 748 -14.23 -11.52 8.69
N GLY A 749 -15.02 -10.45 8.82
CA GLY A 749 -14.51 -9.11 9.13
C GLY A 749 -15.43 -7.97 8.74
N GLU A 750 -14.82 -6.82 8.50
CA GLU A 750 -15.45 -5.54 8.21
C GLU A 750 -14.87 -4.93 6.91
N SER A 751 -15.72 -4.35 6.06
CA SER A 751 -15.29 -3.74 4.81
C SER A 751 -14.54 -2.42 5.01
N PHE A 752 -14.01 -1.84 3.94
CA PHE A 752 -13.79 -0.39 3.89
C PHE A 752 -15.14 0.35 3.93
N PRO A 753 -15.18 1.61 4.40
CA PRO A 753 -16.41 2.38 4.44
C PRO A 753 -16.92 2.72 3.02
N SER A 754 -18.19 3.09 2.94
CA SER A 754 -18.74 3.89 1.83
C SER A 754 -18.11 5.29 1.75
N GLU A 755 -18.45 6.02 0.69
CA GLU A 755 -18.47 7.50 0.68
C GLU A 755 -19.11 8.10 1.95
N ILE A 756 -18.78 9.35 2.26
CA ILE A 756 -19.36 10.10 3.38
C ILE A 756 -20.48 11.02 2.90
N LEU A 757 -21.73 10.63 3.18
CA LEU A 757 -22.90 11.45 2.91
C LEU A 757 -23.27 12.31 4.11
N SER A 758 -23.64 13.56 3.87
CA SER A 758 -24.03 14.53 4.90
C SER A 758 -25.45 15.07 4.70
N VAL A 759 -26.10 15.46 5.80
CA VAL A 759 -27.41 16.13 5.81
C VAL A 759 -27.42 17.27 6.83
N CYS A 760 -28.24 18.29 6.58
CA CYS A 760 -28.61 19.30 7.57
C CYS A 760 -30.08 19.67 7.40
N TYR A 761 -30.87 19.58 8.47
CA TYR A 761 -32.23 20.12 8.48
C TYR A 761 -32.20 21.56 9.00
N GLN A 762 -32.96 22.46 8.40
CA GLN A 762 -33.28 23.78 8.95
C GLN A 762 -34.81 23.94 9.01
N ASP A 763 -35.31 24.66 10.02
CA ASP A 763 -36.72 25.04 10.15
C ASP A 763 -37.10 26.14 9.14
N SER A 764 -37.04 25.79 7.85
CA SER A 764 -37.28 26.64 6.69
C SER A 764 -38.49 26.16 5.89
N SER A 765 -39.15 27.08 5.20
CA SER A 765 -40.21 26.78 4.22
C SER A 765 -39.69 26.36 2.83
N THR A 766 -38.38 26.45 2.60
CA THR A 766 -37.75 26.05 1.33
C THR A 766 -37.53 24.54 1.28
N LYS A 767 -37.76 23.91 0.12
CA LYS A 767 -37.29 22.53 -0.11
C LYS A 767 -35.77 22.42 0.15
N PRO A 768 -35.27 21.25 0.58
CA PRO A 768 -33.83 21.02 0.70
C PRO A 768 -33.13 21.10 -0.67
N VAL A 769 -31.85 21.44 -0.64
CA VAL A 769 -30.92 21.16 -1.75
C VAL A 769 -30.58 19.67 -1.74
N LEU A 770 -30.55 19.03 -2.91
CA LEU A 770 -29.94 17.71 -3.06
C LEU A 770 -28.50 17.88 -3.50
N ILE A 771 -27.54 17.32 -2.76
CA ILE A 771 -26.15 17.19 -3.21
C ILE A 771 -26.00 15.79 -3.83
N ILE A 772 -25.57 15.71 -5.09
CA ILE A 772 -25.10 14.47 -5.72
C ILE A 772 -23.59 14.46 -5.58
N ASN A 773 -23.06 13.45 -4.91
CA ASN A 773 -21.65 13.09 -4.99
C ASN A 773 -21.46 12.27 -6.28
N GLY A 774 -20.66 12.80 -7.21
CA GLY A 774 -20.21 12.10 -8.42
C GLY A 774 -18.73 12.39 -8.66
N PHE A 775 -17.97 12.50 -7.57
CA PHE A 775 -16.51 12.55 -7.60
C PHE A 775 -16.00 11.33 -6.85
N ASP A 776 -15.80 10.26 -7.59
CA ASP A 776 -15.41 8.94 -7.11
C ASP A 776 -14.10 8.48 -7.77
N ARG A 777 -13.61 9.25 -8.76
CA ARG A 777 -12.34 9.04 -9.44
C ARG A 777 -11.18 8.90 -8.47
N ILE A 778 -10.51 7.75 -8.58
CA ILE A 778 -9.16 7.49 -8.08
C ILE A 778 -8.35 6.92 -9.25
N ALA A 779 -7.19 7.52 -9.53
CA ALA A 779 -6.52 7.35 -10.83
C ALA A 779 -4.98 7.44 -10.71
N PRO A 780 -4.23 6.66 -11.51
CA PRO A 780 -2.81 6.92 -11.75
C PRO A 780 -2.63 8.21 -12.58
N PRO A 781 -1.43 8.82 -12.59
CA PRO A 781 -1.13 9.93 -13.48
C PRO A 781 -1.20 9.51 -14.96
N ALA A 782 -1.42 10.46 -15.86
CA ALA A 782 -1.41 10.21 -17.30
C ALA A 782 -0.06 9.66 -17.77
N THR A 783 -0.04 9.01 -18.95
CA THR A 783 1.17 8.42 -19.51
C THR A 783 1.40 8.77 -20.97
N ILE A 784 2.66 9.02 -21.33
CA ILE A 784 3.13 9.08 -22.72
C ILE A 784 3.73 7.72 -23.12
N GLU A 785 3.24 7.14 -24.21
CA GLU A 785 3.71 5.83 -24.73
C GLU A 785 4.02 5.93 -26.23
N THR A 786 5.32 5.95 -26.57
CA THR A 786 5.85 5.96 -27.94
C THR A 786 7.15 5.17 -28.02
N ASP A 787 7.62 4.82 -29.22
CA ASP A 787 8.91 4.11 -29.44
C ASP A 787 10.13 4.81 -28.79
N LYS A 788 10.07 6.15 -28.63
CA LYS A 788 11.19 6.97 -28.12
C LYS A 788 10.96 7.49 -26.70
N TYR A 789 9.73 7.90 -26.39
CA TYR A 789 9.33 8.49 -25.11
C TYR A 789 8.32 7.60 -24.41
N LEU A 790 8.62 7.25 -23.16
CA LEU A 790 7.81 6.34 -22.35
C LEU A 790 7.84 6.82 -20.89
N GLY A 791 6.70 7.11 -20.27
CA GLY A 791 6.69 7.61 -18.91
C GLY A 791 5.38 8.24 -18.47
N PHE A 792 5.39 8.81 -17.27
CA PHE A 792 4.27 9.54 -16.69
C PHE A 792 4.29 11.02 -17.10
N ALA A 793 3.11 11.61 -17.21
CA ALA A 793 2.84 12.87 -17.89
C ALA A 793 1.90 13.77 -17.05
N ASN A 794 2.38 14.16 -15.86
CA ASN A 794 1.69 15.07 -14.91
C ASN A 794 1.30 16.45 -15.49
N PHE A 795 1.80 16.78 -16.68
CA PHE A 795 1.43 17.96 -17.46
C PHE A 795 0.19 17.74 -18.36
N TRP A 796 -0.50 16.60 -18.21
CA TRP A 796 -1.80 16.27 -18.82
C TRP A 796 -2.85 15.80 -17.81
N ASP A 797 -2.41 15.09 -16.76
CA ASP A 797 -3.23 14.57 -15.66
C ASP A 797 -2.28 14.11 -14.55
N GLN A 798 -2.44 14.61 -13.32
CA GLN A 798 -1.65 14.15 -12.16
C GLN A 798 -2.20 12.88 -11.53
N GLY A 799 -3.42 12.46 -11.92
CA GLY A 799 -4.13 11.38 -11.26
C GLY A 799 -4.66 11.79 -9.88
N VAL A 800 -5.58 10.99 -9.34
CA VAL A 800 -6.25 11.29 -8.07
C VAL A 800 -5.93 10.19 -7.06
N PRO A 801 -5.18 10.48 -5.99
CA PRO A 801 -4.98 9.53 -4.91
C PRO A 801 -6.29 9.15 -4.21
N ASP A 802 -6.35 7.93 -3.69
CA ASP A 802 -7.45 7.47 -2.83
C ASP A 802 -7.17 7.91 -1.38
N GLY A 803 -7.85 8.95 -0.92
CA GLY A 803 -7.55 9.68 0.30
C GLY A 803 -6.27 10.53 0.19
N TYR A 804 -5.11 9.86 0.01
CA TYR A 804 -3.80 10.48 -0.08
C TYR A 804 -2.76 9.54 -0.74
N ASP A 805 -1.65 10.11 -1.22
CA ASP A 805 -0.42 9.37 -1.53
C ASP A 805 0.77 9.86 -0.69
N LEU A 806 1.78 8.98 -0.56
CA LEU A 806 3.03 9.20 0.19
C LEU A 806 4.28 8.88 -0.66
N THR A 807 4.08 8.36 -1.88
CA THR A 807 5.12 7.73 -2.69
C THR A 807 5.63 8.65 -3.78
N TYR A 808 4.83 9.63 -4.19
CA TYR A 808 5.22 10.66 -5.15
C TYR A 808 6.44 11.46 -4.68
N VAL A 809 7.58 11.29 -5.36
CA VAL A 809 8.83 12.02 -5.06
C VAL A 809 9.01 13.29 -5.89
N GLY A 810 8.34 13.38 -7.04
CA GLY A 810 8.41 14.49 -7.99
C GLY A 810 8.27 14.02 -9.45
N ASP A 811 8.17 14.97 -10.39
CA ASP A 811 7.93 14.70 -11.81
C ASP A 811 9.01 13.83 -12.46
N GLN A 812 8.62 12.98 -13.42
CA GLN A 812 9.56 12.25 -14.27
C GLN A 812 10.17 13.20 -15.31
N TYR A 813 11.48 13.44 -15.25
CA TYR A 813 12.19 14.28 -16.20
C TYR A 813 12.86 13.49 -17.34
N ASP A 814 13.26 12.24 -17.11
CA ASP A 814 13.80 11.39 -18.18
C ASP A 814 12.74 10.43 -18.75
N LEU A 815 12.06 10.91 -19.78
CA LEU A 815 11.10 10.16 -20.58
C LEU A 815 11.75 9.28 -21.66
N LEU A 816 13.07 9.35 -21.92
CA LEU A 816 13.70 8.68 -23.06
C LEU A 816 13.84 7.17 -22.81
N ALA A 817 13.14 6.37 -23.61
CA ALA A 817 13.08 4.92 -23.43
C ALA A 817 14.45 4.24 -23.51
N ASP A 818 15.37 4.73 -24.34
CA ASP A 818 16.73 4.17 -24.47
C ASP A 818 17.78 4.88 -23.60
N SER A 819 17.36 5.74 -22.67
CA SER A 819 18.27 6.32 -21.68
C SER A 819 18.86 5.22 -20.78
N PRO A 820 20.20 5.15 -20.64
CA PRO A 820 20.89 4.09 -19.91
C PRO A 820 20.90 4.37 -18.40
N TRP A 821 20.69 3.33 -17.61
CA TRP A 821 21.00 3.34 -16.19
C TRP A 821 22.53 3.36 -15.98
N LEU A 822 23.02 4.23 -15.09
CA LEU A 822 24.41 4.25 -14.64
C LEU A 822 24.50 3.72 -13.20
N ASP A 823 23.82 4.40 -12.28
CA ASP A 823 23.75 4.13 -10.84
C ASP A 823 22.47 4.77 -10.26
N ASP A 824 22.22 4.64 -8.95
CA ASP A 824 20.98 5.15 -8.34
C ASP A 824 20.89 6.70 -8.26
N ASP A 825 22.03 7.42 -8.39
CA ASP A 825 22.08 8.88 -8.54
C ASP A 825 21.95 9.30 -10.03
N SER A 826 21.96 8.35 -10.98
CA SER A 826 21.78 8.57 -12.42
C SER A 826 21.09 7.37 -13.11
N PRO A 827 19.78 7.14 -12.86
CA PRO A 827 19.06 5.93 -13.28
C PRO A 827 18.65 5.89 -14.76
N GLY A 828 18.75 7.01 -15.49
CA GLY A 828 18.34 7.10 -16.89
C GLY A 828 16.82 6.98 -17.05
N HIS A 829 16.34 6.08 -17.92
CA HIS A 829 14.91 5.99 -18.24
C HIS A 829 14.04 5.81 -16.98
N GLY A 830 13.15 6.77 -16.74
CA GLY A 830 12.30 6.82 -15.54
C GLY A 830 12.73 7.87 -14.51
N ALA A 831 13.93 8.46 -14.63
CA ALA A 831 14.48 9.40 -13.64
C ALA A 831 13.49 10.52 -13.28
N SER A 832 13.29 10.70 -11.98
CA SER A 832 12.29 11.62 -11.41
C SER A 832 12.90 12.59 -10.39
N ASN A 833 12.22 13.71 -10.17
CA ASN A 833 12.60 14.73 -9.21
C ASN A 833 12.46 14.23 -7.74
N ALA A 834 12.81 15.11 -6.79
CA ALA A 834 12.88 14.79 -5.35
C ALA A 834 12.18 15.85 -4.47
N ASP A 835 11.42 16.76 -5.08
CA ASP A 835 10.84 17.95 -4.46
C ASP A 835 9.59 17.66 -3.60
N TYR A 836 8.98 16.48 -3.74
CA TYR A 836 7.83 16.04 -2.93
C TYR A 836 8.14 14.90 -1.96
N GLU A 837 9.39 14.44 -1.84
CA GLU A 837 9.77 13.33 -0.96
C GLU A 837 9.31 13.50 0.51
N CYS A 838 8.51 12.53 0.99
CA CYS A 838 7.88 12.54 2.32
C CYS A 838 6.85 13.66 2.56
N THR A 839 6.36 14.29 1.49
CA THR A 839 5.17 15.15 1.51
C THR A 839 3.93 14.28 1.32
N VAL A 840 2.91 14.47 2.16
CA VAL A 840 1.60 13.85 1.93
C VAL A 840 0.91 14.61 0.78
N ILE A 841 0.40 13.88 -0.21
CA ILE A 841 -0.36 14.45 -1.32
C ILE A 841 -1.82 14.07 -1.11
N ALA A 842 -2.72 15.03 -0.89
CA ALA A 842 -4.15 14.72 -0.75
C ALA A 842 -4.79 14.39 -2.11
N GLY A 843 -5.75 13.47 -2.09
CA GLY A 843 -6.57 13.11 -3.25
C GLY A 843 -8.06 13.17 -2.91
N ASN A 844 -8.84 12.21 -3.40
CA ASN A 844 -10.26 12.11 -3.10
C ASN A 844 -10.46 11.64 -1.65
N THR A 845 -10.97 12.52 -0.77
CA THR A 845 -11.21 12.19 0.64
C THR A 845 -12.57 11.54 0.90
N HIS A 846 -13.39 11.38 -0.14
CA HIS A 846 -14.75 10.83 -0.09
C HIS A 846 -15.71 11.61 0.84
N ASP A 847 -15.43 12.90 1.10
CA ASP A 847 -16.12 13.74 2.11
C ASP A 847 -16.47 15.17 1.62
N PHE A 848 -16.32 15.47 0.33
CA PHE A 848 -16.52 16.84 -0.19
C PHE A 848 -17.97 17.34 -0.09
N VAL A 849 -18.92 16.42 0.03
CA VAL A 849 -20.32 16.66 0.43
C VAL A 849 -20.42 17.49 1.72
N TYR A 850 -19.51 17.29 2.68
CA TYR A 850 -19.46 18.10 3.89
C TYR A 850 -19.08 19.56 3.60
N ASN A 851 -18.11 19.80 2.71
CA ASN A 851 -17.67 21.15 2.31
C ASN A 851 -18.76 21.94 1.59
N HIS A 852 -19.48 21.30 0.66
CA HIS A 852 -20.67 21.87 0.02
C HIS A 852 -21.77 22.13 1.07
N GLY A 853 -22.05 21.13 1.91
CA GLY A 853 -23.07 21.18 2.97
C GLY A 853 -22.88 22.33 3.97
N LYS A 854 -21.64 22.59 4.44
CA LYS A 854 -21.32 23.76 5.29
C LYS A 854 -21.77 25.07 4.65
N SER A 855 -21.48 25.22 3.36
CA SER A 855 -21.70 26.42 2.58
C SER A 855 -23.20 26.61 2.27
N ILE A 856 -23.91 25.53 1.93
CA ILE A 856 -25.37 25.51 1.74
C ILE A 856 -26.10 25.85 3.07
N ARG A 857 -25.63 25.30 4.20
CA ARG A 857 -26.14 25.66 5.52
C ARG A 857 -25.93 27.14 5.83
N SER A 858 -24.75 27.70 5.54
CA SER A 858 -24.41 29.12 5.72
C SER A 858 -25.26 30.07 4.86
N ALA A 859 -25.90 29.56 3.80
CA ALA A 859 -26.90 30.26 3.01
C ALA A 859 -28.35 30.12 3.54
N GLY A 860 -28.58 29.38 4.64
CA GLY A 860 -29.89 29.22 5.28
C GLY A 860 -30.75 28.05 4.77
N TYR A 861 -30.15 27.05 4.11
CA TYR A 861 -30.88 25.93 3.50
C TYR A 861 -30.74 24.63 4.29
N SER A 862 -31.79 23.80 4.23
CA SER A 862 -31.70 22.37 4.46
C SER A 862 -30.99 21.69 3.28
N PHE A 863 -30.26 20.60 3.51
CA PHE A 863 -29.74 19.75 2.44
C PHE A 863 -29.73 18.26 2.81
N VAL A 864 -29.76 17.41 1.79
CA VAL A 864 -29.46 15.97 1.85
C VAL A 864 -28.47 15.61 0.75
N SER A 865 -27.91 14.41 0.80
CA SER A 865 -26.93 13.94 -0.19
C SER A 865 -27.08 12.46 -0.57
N VAL A 866 -26.61 12.12 -1.76
CA VAL A 866 -26.69 10.80 -2.42
C VAL A 866 -25.48 10.57 -3.32
N SER A 867 -25.11 9.31 -3.58
CA SER A 867 -24.24 8.95 -4.72
C SER A 867 -24.96 9.21 -6.05
N ASP A 868 -24.18 9.46 -7.10
CA ASP A 868 -24.63 9.46 -8.48
C ASP A 868 -25.21 8.09 -8.89
N GLU A 869 -24.63 6.97 -8.46
CA GLU A 869 -25.11 5.60 -8.72
C GLU A 869 -26.57 5.43 -8.28
N ALA A 870 -26.94 6.02 -7.15
CA ALA A 870 -28.29 5.98 -6.63
C ALA A 870 -29.27 6.82 -7.47
N VAL A 871 -28.77 7.82 -8.21
CA VAL A 871 -29.53 8.59 -9.20
C VAL A 871 -29.61 7.81 -10.52
N MET A 872 -28.50 7.24 -11.00
CA MET A 872 -28.41 6.46 -12.23
C MET A 872 -29.26 5.18 -12.23
N ASP A 873 -29.39 4.52 -11.07
CA ASP A 873 -30.29 3.37 -10.82
C ASP A 873 -31.77 3.78 -10.69
N GLY A 874 -32.09 5.08 -10.82
CA GLY A 874 -33.45 5.62 -10.63
C GLY A 874 -33.96 5.53 -9.18
N ALA A 875 -33.06 5.32 -8.21
CA ALA A 875 -33.41 5.12 -6.80
C ALA A 875 -33.58 6.42 -6.01
N VAL A 876 -33.44 7.57 -6.67
CA VAL A 876 -33.64 8.94 -6.18
C VAL A 876 -34.57 9.69 -7.14
N ASP A 877 -35.58 10.36 -6.61
CA ASP A 877 -36.54 11.17 -7.36
C ASP A 877 -36.15 12.64 -7.28
N LEU A 878 -35.60 13.18 -8.38
CA LEU A 878 -35.08 14.54 -8.45
C LEU A 878 -36.18 15.62 -8.39
N ALA A 879 -37.41 15.32 -8.80
CA ALA A 879 -38.51 16.30 -8.82
C ALA A 879 -38.94 16.78 -7.41
N LYS A 880 -38.49 16.08 -6.37
CA LYS A 880 -38.64 16.49 -4.97
C LYS A 880 -37.79 17.71 -4.58
N TYR A 881 -36.80 18.09 -5.38
CA TYR A 881 -35.81 19.11 -5.01
C TYR A 881 -35.88 20.32 -5.97
N ASP A 882 -35.88 21.53 -5.42
CA ASP A 882 -35.90 22.76 -6.24
C ASP A 882 -34.51 23.12 -6.78
N ILE A 883 -33.45 22.62 -6.12
CA ILE A 883 -32.04 22.78 -6.52
C ILE A 883 -31.32 21.44 -6.32
N VAL A 884 -30.52 21.06 -7.31
CA VAL A 884 -29.54 19.98 -7.25
C VAL A 884 -28.14 20.59 -7.38
N ASP A 885 -27.25 20.23 -6.46
CA ASP A 885 -25.82 20.53 -6.44
C ASP A 885 -25.06 19.25 -6.84
N ILE A 886 -24.10 19.32 -7.75
CA ILE A 886 -23.39 18.15 -8.30
C ILE A 886 -21.88 18.37 -8.16
N ILE A 887 -21.28 17.57 -7.29
CA ILE A 887 -19.84 17.54 -7.07
C ILE A 887 -19.23 16.63 -8.12
N MET A 888 -18.47 17.20 -9.07
CA MET A 888 -17.73 16.46 -10.10
C MET A 888 -16.22 16.51 -9.91
N GLY A 889 -15.71 17.24 -8.91
CA GLY A 889 -14.30 17.24 -8.52
C GLY A 889 -13.30 17.18 -9.68
N GLU A 890 -12.51 16.11 -9.73
CA GLU A 890 -11.65 15.74 -10.87
C GLU A 890 -12.19 14.54 -11.69
N GLU A 891 -13.47 14.21 -11.56
CA GLU A 891 -14.14 13.14 -12.34
C GLU A 891 -13.86 13.33 -13.85
N LYS A 892 -13.51 12.24 -14.53
CA LYS A 892 -12.95 12.24 -15.91
C LYS A 892 -12.76 10.80 -16.40
N LEU A 893 -13.20 10.48 -17.62
CA LEU A 893 -13.10 9.15 -18.21
C LEU A 893 -11.65 8.62 -18.19
N THR A 894 -11.38 7.70 -17.28
CA THR A 894 -10.03 7.23 -16.92
C THR A 894 -9.79 5.82 -17.43
N ASP A 895 -8.70 5.65 -18.18
CA ASP A 895 -8.24 4.35 -18.66
C ASP A 895 -7.75 3.43 -17.52
N GLY A 896 -7.83 2.12 -17.75
CA GLY A 896 -7.09 1.15 -16.96
C GLY A 896 -5.61 1.07 -17.39
N PRO A 897 -4.72 0.42 -16.61
CA PRO A 897 -3.31 0.24 -16.99
C PRO A 897 -3.09 -0.46 -18.34
N LYS A 898 -4.11 -1.18 -18.85
CA LYS A 898 -4.16 -1.85 -20.16
C LYS A 898 -5.35 -1.36 -20.99
N PRO A 899 -5.19 -1.10 -22.31
CA PRO A 899 -6.27 -0.57 -23.17
C PRO A 899 -7.49 -1.48 -23.43
N PHE A 900 -7.53 -2.71 -22.88
CA PHE A 900 -8.68 -3.62 -22.99
C PHE A 900 -9.54 -3.64 -21.72
N LEU A 901 -9.11 -2.95 -20.66
CA LEU A 901 -9.89 -2.81 -19.44
C LEU A 901 -11.00 -1.77 -19.65
N GLU A 902 -12.09 -1.92 -18.90
CA GLU A 902 -13.19 -0.98 -18.90
C GLU A 902 -12.72 0.41 -18.40
N LYS A 903 -13.06 1.46 -19.14
CA LYS A 903 -12.86 2.85 -18.71
C LYS A 903 -13.87 3.17 -17.61
N GLN A 904 -13.45 3.96 -16.63
CA GLN A 904 -14.27 4.33 -15.47
C GLN A 904 -14.35 5.85 -15.34
N PHE A 905 -15.20 6.35 -14.44
CA PHE A 905 -15.23 7.76 -14.04
C PHE A 905 -15.62 8.75 -15.16
N GLU A 906 -16.48 8.36 -16.12
CA GLU A 906 -17.05 9.30 -17.11
C GLU A 906 -17.87 10.38 -16.38
N VAL A 907 -17.67 11.67 -16.70
CA VAL A 907 -18.37 12.77 -16.01
C VAL A 907 -19.90 12.72 -16.21
N PHE A 908 -20.35 12.24 -17.37
CA PHE A 908 -21.78 12.19 -17.70
C PHE A 908 -22.17 10.83 -18.30
N PRO A 909 -22.24 9.75 -17.50
CA PRO A 909 -22.75 8.47 -17.98
C PRO A 909 -24.19 8.62 -18.47
N VAL A 910 -24.59 7.82 -19.47
CA VAL A 910 -25.88 7.98 -20.17
C VAL A 910 -27.09 8.02 -19.22
N SER A 911 -27.10 7.18 -18.18
CA SER A 911 -28.13 7.15 -17.12
C SER A 911 -28.20 8.44 -16.30
N LEU A 912 -27.07 9.11 -16.07
CA LEU A 912 -27.03 10.41 -15.40
C LEU A 912 -27.53 11.51 -16.34
N GLN A 913 -27.15 11.48 -17.63
CA GLN A 913 -27.67 12.41 -18.65
C GLN A 913 -29.20 12.36 -18.74
N GLU A 914 -29.79 11.15 -18.80
CA GLU A 914 -31.25 10.97 -18.86
C GLU A 914 -31.96 11.51 -17.61
N SER A 915 -31.37 11.27 -16.43
CA SER A 915 -31.90 11.75 -15.14
C SER A 915 -31.87 13.27 -15.05
N LEU A 916 -30.73 13.90 -15.36
CA LEU A 916 -30.56 15.36 -15.30
C LEU A 916 -31.35 16.08 -16.40
N LYS A 917 -31.47 15.48 -17.59
CA LYS A 917 -32.31 15.99 -18.68
C LYS A 917 -33.79 16.03 -18.29
N THR A 918 -34.28 14.95 -17.68
CA THR A 918 -35.65 14.87 -17.15
C THR A 918 -35.89 15.91 -16.06
N TYR A 919 -34.89 16.13 -15.19
CA TYR A 919 -34.96 17.16 -14.15
C TYR A 919 -35.03 18.59 -14.72
N CYS A 920 -34.18 18.93 -15.69
CA CYS A 920 -34.24 20.22 -16.39
C CYS A 920 -35.58 20.43 -17.11
N GLN A 921 -36.11 19.39 -17.77
CA GLN A 921 -37.43 19.43 -18.42
C GLN A 921 -38.60 19.65 -17.44
N SER A 922 -38.42 19.36 -16.15
CA SER A 922 -39.41 19.64 -15.09
C SER A 922 -39.29 21.04 -14.46
N GLY A 923 -38.37 21.89 -14.95
CA GLY A 923 -38.12 23.23 -14.42
C GLY A 923 -37.19 23.28 -13.21
N GLY A 924 -36.36 22.25 -13.04
CA GLY A 924 -35.35 22.14 -11.98
C GLY A 924 -34.27 23.24 -12.02
N SER A 925 -33.32 23.19 -11.09
CA SER A 925 -32.17 24.10 -11.09
C SER A 925 -30.89 23.37 -10.68
N ILE A 926 -29.85 23.43 -11.51
CA ILE A 926 -28.59 22.70 -11.30
C ILE A 926 -27.46 23.67 -10.94
N PHE A 927 -26.70 23.33 -9.90
CA PHE A 927 -25.31 23.73 -9.74
C PHE A 927 -24.40 22.53 -10.06
N ILE A 928 -23.32 22.74 -10.79
CA ILE A 928 -22.32 21.72 -11.08
C ILE A 928 -20.92 22.33 -11.10
N SER A 929 -19.95 21.66 -10.48
CA SER A 929 -18.55 22.11 -10.42
C SER A 929 -17.57 20.95 -10.48
N GLY A 930 -16.59 21.06 -11.38
CA GLY A 930 -15.49 20.10 -11.53
C GLY A 930 -14.50 20.54 -12.61
N ALA A 931 -13.30 19.96 -12.60
CA ALA A 931 -12.20 20.38 -13.47
C ALA A 931 -12.38 19.99 -14.95
N TYR A 932 -13.06 18.86 -15.24
CA TYR A 932 -13.14 18.27 -16.58
C TYR A 932 -14.57 18.24 -17.19
N ILE A 933 -15.52 19.00 -16.63
CA ILE A 933 -16.95 18.96 -17.04
C ILE A 933 -17.23 19.45 -18.48
N GLY A 934 -16.25 20.09 -19.12
CA GLY A 934 -16.24 20.41 -20.54
C GLY A 934 -15.28 19.50 -21.33
N THR A 935 -14.07 19.25 -20.82
CA THR A 935 -13.06 18.44 -21.51
C THR A 935 -13.54 17.01 -21.77
N ASP A 936 -14.02 16.30 -20.75
CA ASP A 936 -14.39 14.90 -20.87
C ASP A 936 -15.51 14.66 -21.92
N PRO A 937 -16.66 15.38 -21.85
CA PRO A 937 -17.73 15.20 -22.84
C PRO A 937 -17.49 15.84 -24.22
N PHE A 938 -16.37 16.55 -24.48
CA PHE A 938 -16.07 17.14 -25.80
C PHE A 938 -14.80 16.58 -26.48
N VAL A 939 -13.73 16.29 -25.73
CA VAL A 939 -12.44 15.85 -26.30
C VAL A 939 -12.41 14.34 -26.57
N ASN A 940 -13.08 13.55 -25.74
CA ASN A 940 -13.06 12.08 -25.81
C ASN A 940 -14.09 11.49 -26.80
N VAL A 941 -14.84 12.33 -27.53
CA VAL A 941 -15.99 11.92 -28.37
C VAL A 941 -16.04 12.69 -29.70
N GLN A 942 -16.97 12.32 -30.59
CA GLN A 942 -17.17 12.98 -31.88
C GLN A 942 -18.07 14.23 -31.76
N ASP A 943 -17.91 15.20 -32.67
CA ASP A 943 -18.56 16.54 -32.66
C ASP A 943 -20.10 16.55 -32.59
N ASP A 944 -20.78 15.42 -32.79
CA ASP A 944 -22.24 15.26 -32.74
C ASP A 944 -22.72 14.30 -31.63
N SER A 945 -21.87 13.94 -30.67
CA SER A 945 -22.19 12.94 -29.63
C SER A 945 -23.42 13.26 -28.78
N ALA A 946 -23.94 12.24 -28.07
CA ALA A 946 -25.01 12.42 -27.10
C ALA A 946 -24.58 13.34 -25.94
N SER A 947 -23.35 13.15 -25.43
CA SER A 947 -22.79 13.91 -24.30
C SER A 947 -22.58 15.38 -24.63
N ILE A 948 -22.04 15.72 -25.81
CA ILE A 948 -21.93 17.11 -26.30
C ILE A 948 -23.32 17.76 -26.35
N ARG A 949 -24.30 17.07 -26.95
CA ARG A 949 -25.68 17.59 -27.06
C ARG A 949 -26.35 17.73 -25.70
N PHE A 950 -26.15 16.80 -24.77
CA PHE A 950 -26.64 16.95 -23.40
C PHE A 950 -26.05 18.21 -22.74
N VAL A 951 -24.74 18.42 -22.79
CA VAL A 951 -24.11 19.61 -22.19
C VAL A 951 -24.63 20.91 -22.84
N MET A 952 -24.70 20.97 -24.18
CA MET A 952 -25.16 22.16 -24.89
C MET A 952 -26.67 22.43 -24.73
N ASP A 953 -27.51 21.40 -24.81
CA ASP A 953 -28.97 21.52 -24.76
C ASP A 953 -29.52 21.66 -23.33
N ASN A 954 -28.89 20.99 -22.35
CA ASN A 954 -29.36 20.88 -20.96
C ASN A 954 -28.49 21.60 -19.92
N LEU A 955 -27.18 21.78 -20.12
CA LEU A 955 -26.32 22.55 -19.20
C LEU A 955 -25.93 23.94 -19.73
N LYS A 956 -26.22 24.23 -21.00
CA LYS A 956 -26.12 25.55 -21.67
C LYS A 956 -24.72 26.17 -21.76
N TYR A 957 -23.68 25.37 -21.62
CA TYR A 957 -22.31 25.74 -21.94
C TYR A 957 -21.75 24.88 -23.08
N LYS A 958 -20.56 25.25 -23.55
CA LYS A 958 -19.70 24.48 -24.44
C LYS A 958 -18.27 24.55 -23.94
N TRP A 959 -17.49 23.50 -24.17
CA TRP A 959 -16.06 23.49 -23.86
C TRP A 959 -15.30 24.53 -24.70
N ARG A 960 -14.17 25.04 -24.16
CA ARG A 960 -13.30 25.98 -24.86
C ARG A 960 -11.82 25.63 -24.84
N THR A 961 -11.30 25.20 -23.69
CA THR A 961 -9.94 24.67 -23.49
C THR A 961 -9.87 24.02 -22.13
N ASP A 962 -9.08 22.96 -22.03
CA ASP A 962 -8.51 22.44 -20.78
C ASP A 962 -7.41 23.39 -20.26
N HIS A 963 -6.88 23.13 -19.06
CA HIS A 963 -5.74 23.85 -18.48
C HIS A 963 -5.90 25.40 -18.46
N ALA A 964 -7.12 25.88 -18.19
CA ALA A 964 -7.52 27.27 -18.42
C ALA A 964 -6.91 28.31 -17.47
N VAL A 965 -6.30 27.91 -16.36
CA VAL A 965 -5.60 28.79 -15.39
C VAL A 965 -4.56 27.96 -14.63
N LYS A 966 -3.40 28.52 -14.26
CA LYS A 966 -2.37 27.78 -13.49
C LYS A 966 -2.33 28.10 -12.00
N THR A 967 -2.78 29.29 -11.57
CA THR A 967 -2.80 29.72 -10.16
C THR A 967 -4.21 29.82 -9.56
N GLY A 968 -5.23 29.24 -10.21
CA GLY A 968 -6.59 29.14 -9.66
C GLY A 968 -7.34 30.46 -9.44
N GLY A 969 -6.87 31.59 -9.98
CA GLY A 969 -7.46 32.90 -9.73
C GLY A 969 -8.76 33.14 -10.52
N VAL A 970 -9.85 33.53 -9.85
CA VAL A 970 -11.18 33.74 -10.44
C VAL A 970 -11.79 35.08 -9.99
N TYR A 971 -12.58 35.73 -10.86
CA TYR A 971 -13.33 36.95 -10.52
C TYR A 971 -14.71 37.04 -11.20
N SER A 972 -15.64 37.77 -10.59
CA SER A 972 -16.99 38.00 -11.13
C SER A 972 -17.03 39.06 -12.22
N VAL A 973 -17.83 38.79 -13.25
CA VAL A 973 -18.20 39.74 -14.31
C VAL A 973 -19.71 40.01 -14.42
N ASP A 974 -20.54 39.35 -13.62
CA ASP A 974 -21.99 39.60 -13.52
C ASP A 974 -22.39 40.05 -12.11
N SER A 975 -22.79 41.32 -11.97
CA SER A 975 -23.29 41.90 -10.71
C SER A 975 -24.59 41.27 -10.20
N LEU A 976 -25.33 40.51 -11.03
CA LEU A 976 -26.52 39.75 -10.60
C LEU A 976 -26.15 38.39 -9.98
N PHE A 977 -24.92 37.91 -10.19
CA PHE A 977 -24.35 36.76 -9.51
C PHE A 977 -23.58 37.20 -8.25
N MET A 978 -22.56 38.04 -8.43
CA MET A 978 -21.68 38.50 -7.36
C MET A 978 -21.03 39.85 -7.75
N PRO A 979 -20.77 40.80 -6.82
CA PRO A 979 -20.28 42.14 -7.18
C PRO A 979 -19.12 42.13 -8.19
N PHE A 980 -19.25 42.94 -9.25
CA PHE A 980 -18.29 42.98 -10.36
C PHE A 980 -16.85 43.20 -9.87
N GLY A 981 -15.92 42.36 -10.34
CA GLY A 981 -14.51 42.39 -9.94
C GLY A 981 -14.19 41.77 -8.58
N ASN A 982 -15.19 41.32 -7.80
CA ASN A 982 -14.93 40.52 -6.60
C ASN A 982 -14.26 39.19 -7.00
N SER A 983 -13.23 38.79 -6.25
CA SER A 983 -12.34 37.68 -6.62
C SER A 983 -12.09 36.71 -5.47
N PHE A 984 -11.70 35.50 -5.84
CA PHE A 984 -11.30 34.41 -4.97
C PHE A 984 -10.35 33.47 -5.75
N GLU A 985 -9.81 32.46 -5.07
CA GLU A 985 -8.85 31.52 -5.65
C GLU A 985 -9.25 30.09 -5.25
N PHE A 986 -8.89 29.11 -6.08
CA PHE A 986 -9.07 27.67 -5.81
C PHE A 986 -7.74 26.92 -5.96
N ASN A 987 -7.64 25.72 -5.38
CA ASN A 987 -6.35 25.02 -5.28
C ASN A 987 -5.93 24.31 -6.58
N THR A 988 -4.84 24.77 -7.19
CA THR A 988 -4.20 24.17 -8.38
C THR A 988 -2.81 23.56 -8.07
N GLN A 989 -2.48 23.38 -6.79
CA GLN A 989 -1.16 22.93 -6.31
C GLN A 989 -1.28 21.73 -5.37
N LEU A 990 -0.32 20.80 -5.46
CA LEU A 990 -0.28 19.62 -4.60
C LEU A 990 -0.15 20.04 -3.12
N ASN A 991 -1.02 19.51 -2.27
CA ASN A 991 -1.17 19.95 -0.88
C ASN A 991 -1.53 18.77 0.05
N PRO A 992 -1.06 18.74 1.31
CA PRO A 992 -1.33 17.65 2.25
C PRO A 992 -2.75 17.62 2.83
N ARG A 993 -3.68 18.49 2.40
CA ARG A 993 -5.06 18.57 2.94
C ARG A 993 -6.16 18.71 1.89
N LEU A 994 -5.81 18.99 0.64
CA LEU A 994 -6.74 19.29 -0.44
C LEU A 994 -6.08 18.89 -1.77
N TYR A 995 -6.81 18.20 -2.64
CA TYR A 995 -6.28 17.81 -3.94
C TYR A 995 -6.04 19.06 -4.83
N ALA A 996 -5.18 18.92 -5.83
CA ALA A 996 -4.97 19.96 -6.85
C ALA A 996 -5.97 19.75 -7.99
N ALA A 997 -6.63 20.80 -8.46
CA ALA A 997 -7.29 20.78 -9.76
C ALA A 997 -6.28 21.36 -10.78
N GLU A 998 -5.40 20.56 -11.36
CA GLU A 998 -4.31 21.10 -12.20
C GLU A 998 -4.74 21.48 -13.63
N SER A 999 -5.85 20.92 -14.12
CA SER A 999 -6.31 21.04 -15.51
C SER A 999 -7.72 21.67 -15.67
N PRO A 1000 -8.07 22.76 -14.95
CA PRO A 1000 -9.43 23.30 -14.92
C PRO A 1000 -9.91 23.75 -16.31
N ASP A 1001 -11.19 23.54 -16.58
CA ASP A 1001 -11.85 23.85 -17.86
C ASP A 1001 -12.20 25.33 -18.01
N ALA A 1002 -12.05 25.84 -19.24
CA ALA A 1002 -12.79 27.01 -19.71
C ALA A 1002 -14.08 26.56 -20.39
N ILE A 1003 -15.20 27.11 -19.94
CA ILE A 1003 -16.53 26.83 -20.49
C ILE A 1003 -17.23 28.12 -20.89
N GLU A 1004 -17.64 28.22 -22.16
CA GLU A 1004 -18.32 29.38 -22.73
C GLU A 1004 -19.84 29.16 -22.79
N PRO A 1005 -20.69 30.20 -22.73
CA PRO A 1005 -22.11 30.09 -23.05
C PRO A 1005 -22.33 29.45 -24.43
N VAL A 1006 -23.32 28.57 -24.54
CA VAL A 1006 -23.67 27.95 -25.84
C VAL A 1006 -24.09 29.01 -26.86
N ASP A 1007 -25.01 29.88 -26.46
CA ASP A 1007 -25.57 31.02 -27.21
C ASP A 1007 -25.92 32.18 -26.26
N SER A 1008 -26.68 33.17 -26.73
CA SER A 1008 -27.08 34.37 -25.97
C SER A 1008 -28.13 34.15 -24.86
N THR A 1009 -28.61 32.92 -24.65
CA THR A 1009 -29.53 32.58 -23.54
C THR A 1009 -28.80 32.30 -22.22
N ALA A 1010 -27.48 32.07 -22.28
CA ALA A 1010 -26.60 31.91 -21.12
C ALA A 1010 -25.51 33.01 -21.10
N ILE A 1011 -24.90 33.23 -19.94
CA ILE A 1011 -23.91 34.28 -19.72
C ILE A 1011 -22.67 33.75 -18.98
N THR A 1012 -21.49 34.30 -19.29
CA THR A 1012 -20.31 34.12 -18.42
C THR A 1012 -20.53 34.92 -17.14
N ILE A 1013 -20.50 34.26 -15.98
CA ILE A 1013 -20.66 34.89 -14.66
C ILE A 1013 -19.31 35.09 -13.95
N LEU A 1014 -18.35 34.19 -14.16
CA LEU A 1014 -17.00 34.26 -13.60
C LEU A 1014 -15.95 34.09 -14.71
N ARG A 1015 -14.76 34.69 -14.52
CA ARG A 1015 -13.62 34.57 -15.44
C ARG A 1015 -12.32 34.23 -14.71
N TYR A 1016 -11.43 33.52 -15.39
CA TYR A 1016 -10.08 33.26 -14.90
C TYR A 1016 -9.20 34.51 -15.01
N ARG A 1017 -8.43 34.78 -13.96
CA ARG A 1017 -7.68 36.02 -13.74
C ARG A 1017 -6.47 36.19 -14.68
N GLU A 1018 -5.86 35.08 -15.10
CA GLU A 1018 -4.64 35.09 -15.94
C GLU A 1018 -4.91 35.53 -17.38
N ASN A 1019 -6.01 35.05 -17.97
CA ASN A 1019 -6.26 35.12 -19.42
C ASN A 1019 -7.67 35.60 -19.80
N ASN A 1020 -8.52 35.98 -18.82
CA ASN A 1020 -9.88 36.48 -19.02
C ASN A 1020 -10.81 35.48 -19.76
N THR A 1021 -10.48 34.18 -19.79
CA THR A 1021 -11.37 33.12 -20.29
C THR A 1021 -12.52 32.85 -19.32
N SER A 1022 -13.58 32.19 -19.82
CA SER A 1022 -14.83 31.98 -19.08
C SER A 1022 -14.69 30.79 -18.11
N ALA A 1023 -14.74 31.09 -16.81
CA ALA A 1023 -14.57 30.10 -15.73
C ALA A 1023 -15.90 29.49 -15.25
N ALA A 1024 -16.99 30.23 -15.43
CA ALA A 1024 -18.33 29.75 -15.09
C ALA A 1024 -19.41 30.36 -15.98
N VAL A 1025 -20.43 29.56 -16.27
CA VAL A 1025 -21.61 29.91 -17.07
C VAL A 1025 -22.86 29.86 -16.21
N GLY A 1026 -23.73 30.87 -16.35
CA GLY A 1026 -25.05 30.91 -15.75
C GLY A 1026 -26.14 30.95 -16.82
N PHE A 1027 -27.22 30.19 -16.63
CA PHE A 1027 -28.40 30.14 -17.50
C PHE A 1027 -29.69 30.37 -16.73
N LYS A 1028 -30.64 31.11 -17.32
CA LYS A 1028 -31.98 31.36 -16.79
C LYS A 1028 -33.01 31.30 -17.92
N GLY A 1029 -33.85 30.26 -17.89
CA GLY A 1029 -35.01 30.09 -18.76
C GLY A 1029 -36.10 29.30 -18.03
N ASP A 1030 -36.71 28.32 -18.70
CA ASP A 1030 -37.69 27.41 -18.09
C ASP A 1030 -37.12 26.61 -16.89
N TYR A 1031 -35.80 26.40 -16.91
CA TYR A 1031 -34.97 25.88 -15.83
C TYR A 1031 -33.73 26.77 -15.63
N ARG A 1032 -32.86 26.48 -14.66
CA ARG A 1032 -31.62 27.24 -14.42
C ARG A 1032 -30.41 26.35 -14.27
N VAL A 1033 -29.25 26.86 -14.66
CA VAL A 1033 -27.95 26.21 -14.48
C VAL A 1033 -26.93 27.23 -14.00
N VAL A 1034 -26.06 26.80 -13.09
CA VAL A 1034 -24.74 27.39 -12.86
C VAL A 1034 -23.72 26.27 -13.01
N ALA A 1035 -22.76 26.45 -13.92
CA ALA A 1035 -21.68 25.49 -14.16
C ALA A 1035 -20.32 26.17 -13.95
N PHE A 1036 -19.43 25.55 -13.17
CA PHE A 1036 -18.05 25.98 -12.94
C PHE A 1036 -17.08 24.98 -13.58
N GLY A 1037 -16.13 25.44 -14.39
CA GLY A 1037 -15.04 24.62 -14.94
C GLY A 1037 -13.91 24.32 -13.94
N PHE A 1038 -14.18 24.48 -12.64
CA PHE A 1038 -13.28 24.16 -11.54
C PHE A 1038 -14.10 23.67 -10.34
N PRO A 1039 -13.54 22.87 -9.43
CA PRO A 1039 -14.30 22.28 -8.33
C PRO A 1039 -14.54 23.28 -7.19
N PHE A 1040 -15.78 23.41 -6.71
CA PHE A 1040 -16.15 24.37 -5.67
C PHE A 1040 -15.49 24.07 -4.31
N GLU A 1041 -15.35 22.80 -3.97
CA GLU A 1041 -14.71 22.34 -2.75
C GLU A 1041 -13.22 22.74 -2.66
N THR A 1042 -12.56 22.96 -3.81
CA THR A 1042 -11.14 23.36 -3.87
C THR A 1042 -10.91 24.84 -3.55
N ILE A 1043 -11.96 25.64 -3.31
CA ILE A 1043 -11.83 26.98 -2.70
C ILE A 1043 -11.37 26.78 -1.23
N PRO A 1044 -10.16 27.21 -0.84
CA PRO A 1044 -9.59 26.84 0.46
C PRO A 1044 -10.11 27.71 1.61
N ASP A 1045 -10.52 28.95 1.34
CA ASP A 1045 -11.10 29.85 2.35
C ASP A 1045 -12.61 29.60 2.52
N GLN A 1046 -13.02 29.22 3.74
CA GLN A 1046 -14.43 28.92 4.04
C GLN A 1046 -15.34 30.16 3.87
N GLY A 1047 -14.85 31.37 4.13
CA GLY A 1047 -15.64 32.60 4.00
C GLY A 1047 -15.97 32.92 2.55
N LYS A 1048 -15.00 32.76 1.65
CA LYS A 1048 -15.21 32.86 0.19
C LYS A 1048 -16.03 31.71 -0.36
N ARG A 1049 -15.85 30.49 0.15
CA ARG A 1049 -16.68 29.33 -0.22
C ARG A 1049 -18.16 29.55 0.17
N ASP A 1050 -18.42 30.08 1.36
CA ASP A 1050 -19.75 30.51 1.81
C ASP A 1050 -20.32 31.67 0.97
N GLU A 1051 -19.49 32.66 0.58
CA GLU A 1051 -19.89 33.77 -0.29
C GLU A 1051 -20.33 33.28 -1.68
N VAL A 1052 -19.54 32.40 -2.29
CA VAL A 1052 -19.78 31.84 -3.63
C VAL A 1052 -21.01 30.92 -3.64
N MET A 1053 -21.19 30.02 -2.66
CA MET A 1053 -22.40 29.18 -2.60
C MET A 1053 -23.66 30.03 -2.41
N ARG A 1054 -23.59 31.13 -1.65
CA ARG A 1054 -24.72 32.07 -1.49
C ARG A 1054 -25.05 32.78 -2.81
N ALA A 1055 -24.04 33.13 -3.62
CA ALA A 1055 -24.23 33.65 -4.97
C ALA A 1055 -24.91 32.63 -5.90
N VAL A 1056 -24.42 31.38 -5.93
CA VAL A 1056 -25.01 30.25 -6.68
C VAL A 1056 -26.48 30.05 -6.33
N LEU A 1057 -26.79 29.83 -5.05
CA LEU A 1057 -28.15 29.53 -4.60
C LEU A 1057 -29.12 30.71 -4.81
N ASN A 1058 -28.64 31.95 -4.75
CA ASN A 1058 -29.43 33.13 -5.12
C ASN A 1058 -29.70 33.17 -6.64
N TYR A 1059 -28.68 32.94 -7.47
CA TYR A 1059 -28.83 32.92 -8.93
C TYR A 1059 -29.84 31.85 -9.38
N LEU A 1060 -29.82 30.67 -8.76
CA LEU A 1060 -30.75 29.57 -9.01
C LEU A 1060 -32.16 29.78 -8.40
N LYS A 1061 -32.34 30.71 -7.45
CA LYS A 1061 -33.68 31.06 -6.91
C LYS A 1061 -34.41 32.16 -7.69
N LEU A 1062 -33.69 33.06 -8.35
CA LEU A 1062 -34.29 34.21 -9.04
C LEU A 1062 -35.20 33.76 -10.19
N ARG A 1063 -36.52 33.95 -10.00
CA ARG A 1063 -37.56 33.78 -11.02
C ARG A 1063 -37.74 35.05 -11.83
#